data_AF-A0A933H558-F1
#
_entry.id   AF-A0A933H558-F1
#
_cell.length_a   1.000
_cell.length_b   1.000
_cell.length_c   1.000
_cell.angle_alpha   90.00
_cell.angle_beta   90.00
_cell.angle_gamma   90.00
#
_symmetry.space_group_name_H-M   'P 1'
#
loop_
_entity.id
_entity.type
_entity.pdbx_description
1 polymer ?
#
loop_
_entity_poly.entity_id
_entity_poly.type
_entity_poly.pdbx_seq_one_letter_code
_entity_poly.pdbx_strand_id
1 'polypeptide(L)'
;MSPPIDPNRFASLAAEFAKRYGNRIDHYQILDEPNLISAWGANPNPAEYTRILQASYSAIKKVDPASTVLLAALAPTIETGPKNISDILYLKQLYDLGAKDYFDAVAAKPYGFNTSPLDRAVDPNILNFSHIILLREEMLKHGDEKKFLWASEFGWSNQPSIWGNVTPEQQLQYTQLAYTRARDEWQWSGPLFLQSPISNLQEPFALNHQSLNLQSLSAAPSGTYSPQLLITNYSSTFTGNWKFSDLGADIPQDGDAIIKLNFIGDKLDVTLRRANYRAYVIITSSDLLPRTDTITLASGLTQGQHTAVIRADRGWDQWAIVSFTVGTNVAKPDTQTPLTIISLIAAICILGLIRPSKSSRPARSPLDRLSELGQWLTTIIVSILLWISAGLTWSADFADSFRKYGDALPLIATLLTATIFYYSPFLILTLICAIILLLLFYLRPDIALAIIAFTIPFYLIPKNLWTLSFSMVEICTVLAVAAAVLRFFPKLISAFPNLQSLIPNLDFAVLAFILISAASIFIAEIRGVAIREFRVIVLEPALFYFLLRIVPLDRKSLWHIVDAFVLGAFIVALVGFVDYATGTRLITAEGGLMRMMSVTGSPNNLGLFMGRVLPIVTAIALMSRYRPRRLLYALTFPFILGAAVLSFSKGALILGVPLSLAVVILFWGGRRAVIGLAGLGAAVVVA
;
A
#
# COMPACT_ATOMS: atom_id res chain seq x y z
N MET A 1 -1.99 12.94 37.67
CA MET A 1 -2.34 13.85 38.80
C MET A 1 -3.81 13.60 39.16
N SER A 2 -4.65 14.64 39.25
CA SER A 2 -6.13 14.55 39.23
C SER A 2 -6.64 15.90 38.72
N PRO A 3 -7.74 15.98 37.95
CA PRO A 3 -8.18 17.24 37.39
C PRO A 3 -8.73 18.19 38.48
N PRO A 4 -8.64 19.52 38.29
CA PRO A 4 -9.31 20.48 39.16
C PRO A 4 -10.82 20.20 39.25
N ILE A 5 -11.30 19.87 40.45
CA ILE A 5 -12.71 19.50 40.72
C ILE A 5 -13.68 20.65 40.36
N ASP A 6 -13.21 21.90 40.40
CA ASP A 6 -13.93 23.08 39.93
C ASP A 6 -13.06 23.89 38.94
N PRO A 7 -13.48 24.01 37.67
CA PRO A 7 -12.85 24.89 36.67
C PRO A 7 -12.69 26.35 37.12
N ASN A 8 -13.65 26.89 37.88
CA ASN A 8 -13.64 28.30 38.30
C ASN A 8 -12.53 28.57 39.32
N ARG A 9 -12.28 27.62 40.23
CA ARG A 9 -11.16 27.68 41.19
C ARG A 9 -9.80 27.64 40.49
N PHE A 10 -9.64 26.83 39.45
CA PHE A 10 -8.41 26.84 38.65
C PHE A 10 -8.25 28.14 37.85
N ALA A 11 -9.32 28.61 37.20
CA ALA A 11 -9.31 29.89 36.47
C ALA A 11 -8.99 31.09 37.38
N SER A 12 -9.47 31.09 38.62
CA SER A 12 -9.15 32.12 39.62
C SER A 12 -7.67 32.10 40.02
N LEU A 13 -7.06 30.92 40.15
CA LEU A 13 -5.63 30.77 40.39
C LEU A 13 -4.81 31.25 39.18
N ALA A 14 -5.22 30.89 37.96
CA ALA A 14 -4.59 31.32 36.72
C ALA A 14 -4.64 32.85 36.54
N ALA A 15 -5.76 33.48 36.87
CA ALA A 15 -5.91 34.93 36.83
C ALA A 15 -5.04 35.64 37.88
N GLU A 16 -5.01 35.20 39.15
CA GLU A 16 -4.10 35.83 40.13
C GLU A 16 -2.62 35.56 39.82
N PHE A 17 -2.28 34.46 39.15
CA PHE A 17 -0.93 34.24 38.60
C PHE A 17 -0.60 35.22 37.47
N ALA A 18 -1.47 35.34 36.46
CA ALA A 18 -1.27 36.28 35.34
C ALA A 18 -1.20 37.73 35.82
N LYS A 19 -2.14 38.16 36.66
CA LYS A 19 -2.15 39.48 37.32
C LYS A 19 -0.87 39.79 38.13
N ARG A 20 -0.19 38.76 38.65
CA ARG A 20 1.06 38.90 39.42
C ARG A 20 2.32 38.87 38.55
N TYR A 21 2.28 38.20 37.39
CA TYR A 21 3.46 37.88 36.59
C TYR A 21 3.41 38.32 35.11
N GLY A 22 2.31 38.86 34.59
CA GLY A 22 2.14 39.29 33.19
C GLY A 22 3.19 40.29 32.71
N ASN A 23 3.67 41.17 33.60
CA ASN A 23 4.83 42.05 33.35
C ASN A 23 6.18 41.31 33.15
N ARG A 24 6.17 39.97 33.06
CA ARG A 24 7.33 39.07 32.89
C ARG A 24 7.01 37.75 32.16
N ILE A 25 5.74 37.45 31.87
CA ILE A 25 5.28 36.17 31.31
C ILE A 25 4.16 36.47 30.31
N ASP A 26 4.50 36.50 29.04
CA ASP A 26 3.57 36.82 27.95
C ASP A 26 2.73 35.61 27.50
N HIS A 27 3.05 34.40 27.96
CA HIS A 27 2.50 33.14 27.43
C HIS A 27 2.11 32.15 28.54
N TYR A 28 0.92 31.57 28.46
CA TYR A 28 0.35 30.66 29.47
C TYR A 28 -0.20 29.37 28.85
N GLN A 29 0.41 28.22 29.13
CA GLN A 29 -0.14 26.91 28.74
C GLN A 29 -1.12 26.39 29.81
N ILE A 30 -2.35 26.07 29.42
CA ILE A 30 -3.40 25.60 30.35
C ILE A 30 -3.32 24.08 30.50
N LEU A 31 -2.59 23.62 31.53
CA LEU A 31 -2.29 22.20 31.85
C LEU A 31 -1.37 21.51 30.83
N ASP A 32 -1.06 20.24 31.08
CA ASP A 32 -0.15 19.41 30.30
C ASP A 32 -0.76 17.99 30.15
N GLU A 33 -0.64 17.41 28.95
CA GLU A 33 -1.06 16.03 28.60
C GLU A 33 -2.45 15.55 29.10
N PRO A 34 -3.54 16.36 29.05
CA PRO A 34 -4.85 15.96 29.55
C PRO A 34 -5.51 14.85 28.71
N ASN A 35 -4.84 14.40 27.65
CA ASN A 35 -5.19 13.27 26.82
C ASN A 35 -4.59 11.91 27.30
N LEU A 36 -3.82 11.88 28.40
CA LEU A 36 -3.29 10.66 29.03
C LEU A 36 -3.81 10.45 30.47
N ILE A 37 -4.10 9.20 30.86
CA ILE A 37 -4.54 8.86 32.23
C ILE A 37 -3.47 9.13 33.30
N SER A 38 -2.18 9.06 32.95
CA SER A 38 -1.05 9.35 33.85
C SER A 38 -1.06 10.81 34.33
N ALA A 39 -1.16 11.74 33.38
CA ALA A 39 -1.22 13.17 33.64
C ALA A 39 -2.59 13.58 34.19
N TRP A 40 -3.69 13.21 33.51
CA TRP A 40 -5.05 13.57 33.92
C TRP A 40 -5.44 12.99 35.28
N GLY A 41 -5.13 11.71 35.54
CA GLY A 41 -5.47 11.00 36.79
C GLY A 41 -6.77 10.19 36.75
N ALA A 42 -7.51 10.27 35.65
CA ALA A 42 -8.71 9.50 35.33
C ALA A 42 -8.70 9.20 33.82
N ASN A 43 -9.75 8.54 33.30
CA ASN A 43 -9.94 8.47 31.85
C ASN A 43 -10.00 9.91 31.28
N PRO A 44 -9.20 10.25 30.25
CA PRO A 44 -9.16 11.58 29.63
C PRO A 44 -10.54 12.08 29.20
N ASN A 45 -10.86 13.33 29.54
CA ASN A 45 -12.17 13.91 29.30
C ASN A 45 -12.06 15.31 28.64
N PRO A 46 -12.10 15.41 27.30
CA PRO A 46 -12.00 16.69 26.63
C PRO A 46 -13.15 17.66 26.96
N ALA A 47 -14.33 17.18 27.40
CA ALA A 47 -15.43 18.04 27.84
C ALA A 47 -15.26 18.60 29.26
N GLU A 48 -14.39 18.01 30.09
CA GLU A 48 -13.89 18.64 31.32
C GLU A 48 -12.75 19.61 31.01
N TYR A 49 -11.80 19.20 30.17
CA TYR A 49 -10.68 20.06 29.78
C TYR A 49 -11.16 21.35 29.08
N THR A 50 -12.08 21.27 28.11
CA THR A 50 -12.67 22.45 27.44
C THR A 50 -13.27 23.45 28.43
N ARG A 51 -13.94 22.98 29.50
CA ARG A 51 -14.50 23.87 30.54
C ARG A 51 -13.43 24.55 31.38
N ILE A 52 -12.32 23.85 31.67
CA ILE A 52 -11.15 24.44 32.35
C ILE A 52 -10.49 25.48 31.45
N LEU A 53 -10.29 25.18 30.17
CA LEU A 53 -9.73 26.09 29.18
C LEU A 53 -10.58 27.35 29.01
N GLN A 54 -11.89 27.19 28.79
CA GLN A 54 -12.87 28.28 28.67
C GLN A 54 -12.84 29.24 29.87
N ALA A 55 -12.87 28.70 31.09
CA ALA A 55 -12.82 29.50 32.30
C ALA A 55 -11.45 30.20 32.46
N SER A 56 -10.35 29.48 32.21
CA SER A 56 -8.99 30.01 32.37
C SER A 56 -8.66 31.11 31.38
N TYR A 57 -8.99 30.91 30.09
CA TYR A 57 -8.82 31.91 29.03
C TYR A 57 -9.55 33.21 29.40
N SER A 58 -10.85 33.09 29.73
CA SER A 58 -11.69 34.22 30.10
C SER A 58 -11.20 34.97 31.34
N ALA A 59 -10.61 34.26 32.31
CA ALA A 59 -10.10 34.83 33.54
C ALA A 59 -8.72 35.50 33.37
N ILE A 60 -7.82 34.90 32.58
CA ILE A 60 -6.51 35.48 32.23
C ILE A 60 -6.70 36.74 31.37
N LYS A 61 -7.44 36.67 30.26
CA LYS A 61 -7.66 37.80 29.33
C LYS A 61 -8.33 39.02 29.99
N LYS A 62 -8.99 38.83 31.14
CA LYS A 62 -9.59 39.91 31.94
C LYS A 62 -8.55 40.70 32.76
N VAL A 63 -7.43 40.09 33.14
CA VAL A 63 -6.35 40.74 33.93
C VAL A 63 -5.11 41.05 33.08
N ASP A 64 -4.89 40.26 32.03
CA ASP A 64 -3.82 40.41 31.05
C ASP A 64 -4.39 40.16 29.65
N PRO A 65 -4.95 41.19 28.99
CA PRO A 65 -5.51 41.05 27.65
C PRO A 65 -4.48 40.82 26.54
N ALA A 66 -3.20 41.12 26.80
CA ALA A 66 -2.11 41.04 25.83
C ALA A 66 -1.48 39.64 25.76
N SER A 67 -1.60 38.86 26.84
CA SER A 67 -1.14 37.47 26.94
C SER A 67 -1.56 36.56 25.77
N THR A 68 -0.72 35.57 25.48
CA THR A 68 -1.03 34.41 24.65
C THR A 68 -1.42 33.23 25.56
N VAL A 69 -2.65 32.73 25.44
CA VAL A 69 -3.11 31.55 26.18
C VAL A 69 -3.14 30.35 25.24
N LEU A 70 -2.40 29.30 25.58
CA LEU A 70 -2.33 28.05 24.84
C LEU A 70 -3.21 27.00 25.50
N LEU A 71 -3.85 26.15 24.69
CA LEU A 71 -4.35 24.87 25.20
C LEU A 71 -3.18 23.97 25.63
N ALA A 72 -3.47 22.89 26.36
CA ALA A 72 -2.48 21.98 26.92
C ALA A 72 -1.63 21.34 25.83
N ALA A 73 -0.35 21.11 26.12
CA ALA A 73 0.47 20.27 25.25
C ALA A 73 -0.12 18.86 25.18
N LEU A 74 -0.61 18.48 24.00
CA LEU A 74 -1.14 17.14 23.79
C LEU A 74 0.02 16.17 23.58
N ALA A 75 -0.02 15.03 24.30
CA ALA A 75 0.97 13.98 24.18
C ALA A 75 0.72 13.16 22.90
N PRO A 76 1.74 12.94 22.04
CA PRO A 76 1.58 12.16 20.82
C PRO A 76 1.25 10.69 21.14
N THR A 77 0.08 10.22 20.72
CA THR A 77 -0.29 8.80 20.87
C THR A 77 -1.27 8.33 19.79
N ILE A 78 -1.27 7.03 19.51
CA ILE A 78 -2.15 6.37 18.54
C ILE A 78 -3.36 5.69 19.21
N GLU A 79 -3.46 5.76 20.54
CA GLU A 79 -4.53 5.13 21.31
C GLU A 79 -5.88 5.85 21.14
N THR A 80 -6.98 5.09 21.17
CA THR A 80 -8.35 5.60 20.93
C THR A 80 -9.24 5.58 22.18
N GLY A 81 -8.63 5.44 23.36
CA GLY A 81 -9.30 5.35 24.67
C GLY A 81 -9.33 3.92 25.24
N PRO A 82 -9.86 3.76 26.48
CA PRO A 82 -10.34 4.80 27.39
C PRO A 82 -9.23 5.42 28.26
N LYS A 83 -8.02 4.86 28.25
CA LYS A 83 -6.90 5.31 29.11
C LYS A 83 -6.15 6.51 28.51
N ASN A 84 -5.80 6.44 27.24
CA ASN A 84 -5.13 7.51 26.52
C ASN A 84 -5.91 7.76 25.22
N ILE A 85 -5.98 9.00 24.78
CA ILE A 85 -6.65 9.41 23.54
C ILE A 85 -5.61 10.12 22.68
N SER A 86 -5.51 9.75 21.40
CA SER A 86 -4.66 10.40 20.41
C SER A 86 -4.86 11.90 20.43
N ASP A 87 -3.77 12.64 20.44
CA ASP A 87 -3.69 14.09 20.34
C ASP A 87 -4.53 14.63 19.17
N ILE A 88 -4.56 13.93 18.03
CA ILE A 88 -5.39 14.29 16.87
C ILE A 88 -6.89 14.17 17.21
N LEU A 89 -7.30 13.04 17.79
CA LEU A 89 -8.70 12.79 18.16
C LEU A 89 -9.14 13.70 19.31
N TYR A 90 -8.26 13.99 20.25
CA TYR A 90 -8.51 14.88 21.38
C TYR A 90 -8.65 16.32 20.89
N LEU A 91 -7.71 16.82 20.07
CA LEU A 91 -7.78 18.16 19.45
C LEU A 91 -9.06 18.33 18.63
N LYS A 92 -9.44 17.33 17.82
CA LYS A 92 -10.72 17.33 17.12
C LYS A 92 -11.89 17.45 18.10
N GLN A 93 -11.92 16.66 19.16
CA GLN A 93 -12.99 16.72 20.16
C GLN A 93 -13.05 18.08 20.87
N LEU A 94 -11.91 18.75 21.10
CA LEU A 94 -11.90 20.13 21.60
C LEU A 94 -12.54 21.12 20.60
N TYR A 95 -12.25 21.00 19.30
CA TYR A 95 -12.93 21.80 18.27
C TYR A 95 -14.44 21.50 18.19
N ASP A 96 -14.84 20.23 18.20
CA ASP A 96 -16.25 19.79 18.21
C ASP A 96 -17.01 20.35 19.44
N LEU A 97 -16.32 20.53 20.56
CA LEU A 97 -16.83 21.10 21.82
C LEU A 97 -16.77 22.64 21.87
N GLY A 98 -16.36 23.32 20.80
CA GLY A 98 -16.31 24.78 20.74
C GLY A 98 -15.13 25.42 21.50
N ALA A 99 -14.03 24.71 21.71
CA ALA A 99 -12.85 25.26 22.38
C ALA A 99 -12.13 26.37 21.58
N LYS A 100 -12.44 26.51 20.27
CA LYS A 100 -11.74 27.40 19.33
C LYS A 100 -11.59 28.84 19.82
N ASP A 101 -12.59 29.41 20.46
CA ASP A 101 -12.56 30.83 20.87
C ASP A 101 -11.86 31.06 22.21
N TYR A 102 -11.20 30.02 22.76
CA TYR A 102 -10.63 29.98 24.12
C TYR A 102 -9.16 29.57 24.15
N PHE A 103 -8.44 29.72 23.04
CA PHE A 103 -6.98 29.67 22.96
C PHE A 103 -6.47 30.50 21.79
N ASP A 104 -5.31 31.14 21.96
CA ASP A 104 -4.64 31.94 20.92
C ASP A 104 -3.64 31.09 20.10
N ALA A 105 -3.19 29.95 20.63
CA ALA A 105 -2.36 28.97 19.94
C ALA A 105 -2.58 27.54 20.47
N VAL A 106 -2.23 26.54 19.66
CA VAL A 106 -2.29 25.11 20.00
C VAL A 106 -0.91 24.67 20.49
N ALA A 107 -0.83 23.78 21.48
CA ALA A 107 0.43 23.19 21.96
C ALA A 107 0.47 21.67 21.72
N ALA A 108 1.63 21.15 21.38
CA ALA A 108 1.88 19.72 21.15
C ALA A 108 3.32 19.34 21.50
N LYS A 109 3.58 18.03 21.68
CA LYS A 109 4.93 17.52 21.96
C LYS A 109 5.48 16.66 20.80
N PRO A 110 6.15 17.22 19.77
CA PRO A 110 6.65 16.45 18.63
C PRO A 110 7.93 15.66 18.98
N TYR A 111 7.81 14.62 19.80
CA TYR A 111 8.91 13.69 20.03
C TYR A 111 9.24 12.92 18.73
N GLY A 112 10.52 12.80 18.39
CA GLY A 112 10.96 12.04 17.22
C GLY A 112 11.23 10.55 17.49
N PHE A 113 11.08 10.12 18.75
CA PHE A 113 11.23 8.74 19.19
C PHE A 113 12.56 8.11 18.76
N ASN A 114 12.54 7.15 17.84
CA ASN A 114 13.71 6.48 17.25
C ASN A 114 13.94 6.84 15.76
N THR A 115 13.17 7.78 15.21
CA THR A 115 13.17 8.15 13.78
C THR A 115 13.97 9.43 13.51
N SER A 116 14.44 9.63 12.28
CA SER A 116 15.04 10.91 11.89
C SER A 116 13.97 12.00 11.75
N PRO A 117 14.24 13.29 12.07
CA PRO A 117 13.34 14.40 11.75
C PRO A 117 13.16 14.63 10.25
N LEU A 118 13.93 13.94 9.41
CA LEU A 118 13.76 13.89 7.95
C LEU A 118 12.84 12.74 7.50
N ASP A 119 12.32 11.92 8.42
CA ASP A 119 11.16 11.08 8.13
C ASP A 119 9.95 11.98 7.88
N ARG A 120 9.40 11.88 6.67
CA ARG A 120 8.25 12.65 6.19
C ARG A 120 6.97 11.81 6.14
N ALA A 121 6.95 10.62 6.74
CA ALA A 121 5.70 9.88 6.94
C ALA A 121 4.76 10.69 7.86
N VAL A 122 3.60 11.07 7.33
CA VAL A 122 2.52 11.77 8.03
C VAL A 122 1.34 10.80 8.07
N ASP A 123 1.25 9.98 9.12
CA ASP A 123 0.26 8.93 9.28
C ASP A 123 -0.18 8.87 10.76
N PRO A 124 -1.50 8.85 11.07
CA PRO A 124 -1.99 8.84 12.45
C PRO A 124 -1.62 7.58 13.26
N ASN A 125 -1.08 6.53 12.62
CA ASN A 125 -0.62 5.31 13.25
C ASN A 125 0.92 5.30 13.47
N ILE A 126 1.64 6.34 13.03
CA ILE A 126 3.11 6.43 13.13
C ILE A 126 3.50 7.57 14.08
N LEU A 127 4.26 7.24 15.12
CA LEU A 127 4.83 8.19 16.07
C LEU A 127 6.22 8.63 15.61
N ASN A 128 6.32 9.83 15.05
CA ASN A 128 7.58 10.45 14.59
C ASN A 128 7.50 11.99 14.71
N PHE A 129 8.60 12.68 14.38
CA PHE A 129 8.66 14.15 14.41
C PHE A 129 7.68 14.83 13.43
N SER A 130 7.22 14.14 12.39
CA SER A 130 6.23 14.65 11.42
C SER A 130 4.78 14.54 11.90
N HIS A 131 4.49 13.79 12.98
CA HIS A 131 3.12 13.55 13.47
C HIS A 131 2.36 14.85 13.79
N ILE A 132 3.06 15.89 14.28
CA ILE A 132 2.52 17.23 14.56
C ILE A 132 1.86 17.91 13.34
N ILE A 133 2.20 17.49 12.11
CA ILE A 133 1.54 17.99 10.89
C ILE A 133 0.06 17.59 10.87
N LEU A 134 -0.32 16.44 11.44
CA LEU A 134 -1.72 16.00 11.53
C LEU A 134 -2.54 16.89 12.47
N LEU A 135 -1.93 17.40 13.54
CA LEU A 135 -2.55 18.41 14.41
C LEU A 135 -2.74 19.73 13.64
N ARG A 136 -1.76 20.15 12.84
CA ARG A 136 -1.90 21.33 11.98
C ARG A 136 -3.02 21.14 10.94
N GLU A 137 -3.13 19.97 10.32
CA GLU A 137 -4.24 19.64 9.43
C GLU A 137 -5.59 19.71 10.15
N GLU A 138 -5.69 19.27 11.41
CA GLU A 138 -6.93 19.36 12.19
C GLU A 138 -7.29 20.82 12.53
N MET A 139 -6.31 21.70 12.77
CA MET A 139 -6.55 23.15 12.85
C MET A 139 -7.11 23.71 11.52
N LEU A 140 -6.53 23.30 10.38
CA LEU A 140 -6.96 23.76 9.05
C LEU A 140 -8.39 23.30 8.72
N LYS A 141 -8.78 22.07 9.07
CA LYS A 141 -10.15 21.54 8.89
C LYS A 141 -11.20 22.36 9.64
N HIS A 142 -10.83 22.94 10.79
CA HIS A 142 -11.70 23.80 11.60
C HIS A 142 -11.52 25.30 11.31
N GLY A 143 -10.80 25.66 10.25
CA GLY A 143 -10.57 27.05 9.83
C GLY A 143 -9.83 27.88 10.87
N ASP A 144 -8.87 27.29 11.57
CA ASP A 144 -8.01 27.96 12.56
C ASP A 144 -6.59 28.21 12.00
N GLU A 145 -6.50 28.47 10.69
CA GLU A 145 -5.23 28.62 9.97
C GLU A 145 -4.37 29.80 10.44
N LYS A 146 -4.97 30.78 11.11
CA LYS A 146 -4.31 32.01 11.57
C LYS A 146 -3.57 31.86 12.89
N LYS A 147 -3.85 30.79 13.65
CA LYS A 147 -3.15 30.49 14.91
C LYS A 147 -1.94 29.61 14.68
N PHE A 148 -0.94 29.77 15.55
CA PHE A 148 0.28 28.97 15.54
C PHE A 148 0.08 27.62 16.26
N LEU A 149 0.86 26.62 15.85
CA LEU A 149 1.04 25.35 16.55
C LEU A 149 2.42 25.31 17.21
N TRP A 150 2.46 25.39 18.53
CA TRP A 150 3.68 25.46 19.34
C TRP A 150 4.13 24.06 19.73
N ALA A 151 5.44 23.82 19.68
CA ALA A 151 6.05 22.59 20.17
C ALA A 151 6.60 22.86 21.57
N SER A 152 5.76 22.64 22.58
CA SER A 152 6.03 22.99 24.00
C SER A 152 7.14 22.16 24.62
N GLU A 153 7.34 20.93 24.15
CA GLU A 153 8.47 20.06 24.45
C GLU A 153 8.78 19.21 23.22
N PHE A 154 10.05 19.08 22.83
CA PHE A 154 10.45 18.10 21.82
C PHE A 154 11.84 17.53 22.10
N GLY A 155 12.12 16.37 21.50
CA GLY A 155 13.40 15.68 21.64
C GLY A 155 13.40 14.26 21.09
N TRP A 156 14.50 13.55 21.37
CA TRP A 156 14.77 12.16 21.01
C TRP A 156 15.28 11.42 22.23
N SER A 157 14.89 10.16 22.41
CA SER A 157 15.35 9.41 23.57
C SER A 157 16.68 8.73 23.34
N ASN A 158 17.67 9.00 24.21
CA ASN A 158 18.94 8.27 24.25
C ASN A 158 18.91 7.09 25.25
N GLN A 159 17.82 6.93 26.02
CA GLN A 159 17.63 5.84 26.97
C GLN A 159 16.78 4.71 26.36
N PRO A 160 17.04 3.42 26.68
CA PRO A 160 16.20 2.32 26.21
C PRO A 160 14.73 2.51 26.60
N SER A 161 13.83 2.46 25.62
CA SER A 161 12.42 2.75 25.79
C SER A 161 11.54 1.87 24.91
N ILE A 162 10.26 1.69 25.29
CA ILE A 162 9.27 0.91 24.51
C ILE A 162 8.94 1.56 23.16
N TRP A 163 9.19 2.87 23.03
CA TRP A 163 9.08 3.63 21.78
C TRP A 163 10.41 3.69 21.00
N GLY A 164 11.41 2.91 21.41
CA GLY A 164 12.76 2.91 20.84
C GLY A 164 13.63 4.09 21.33
N ASN A 165 14.88 4.09 20.87
CA ASN A 165 15.89 5.08 21.24
C ASN A 165 16.88 5.33 20.09
N VAL A 166 17.67 6.39 20.23
CA VAL A 166 18.77 6.79 19.32
C VAL A 166 20.11 6.79 20.09
N THR A 167 21.24 6.94 19.39
CA THR A 167 22.54 7.22 20.05
C THR A 167 22.67 8.70 20.45
N PRO A 168 23.56 9.09 21.37
CA PRO A 168 23.78 10.50 21.74
C PRO A 168 24.16 11.40 20.55
N GLU A 169 24.92 10.86 19.59
CA GLU A 169 25.34 11.56 18.37
C GLU A 169 24.14 11.81 17.45
N GLN A 170 23.28 10.80 17.29
CA GLN A 170 22.00 10.92 16.58
C GLN A 170 21.07 11.92 17.28
N GLN A 171 20.98 11.89 18.62
CA GLN A 171 20.15 12.81 19.41
C GLN A 171 20.52 14.28 19.12
N LEU A 172 21.83 14.59 19.07
CA LEU A 172 22.36 15.90 18.72
C LEU A 172 22.09 16.27 17.25
N GLN A 173 22.42 15.38 16.31
CA GLN A 173 22.25 15.60 14.87
C GLN A 173 20.77 15.82 14.51
N TYR A 174 19.87 15.00 15.07
CA TYR A 174 18.44 15.08 14.84
C TYR A 174 17.86 16.36 15.44
N THR A 175 18.31 16.79 16.63
CA THR A 175 17.90 18.08 17.19
C THR A 175 18.28 19.27 16.29
N GLN A 176 19.47 19.26 15.67
CA GLN A 176 19.90 20.30 14.73
C GLN A 176 19.09 20.28 13.41
N LEU A 177 18.84 19.08 12.87
CA LEU A 177 18.02 18.91 11.66
C LEU A 177 16.55 19.29 11.89
N ALA A 178 16.01 19.02 13.09
CA ALA A 178 14.66 19.39 13.50
C ALA A 178 14.44 20.90 13.51
N TYR A 179 15.33 21.66 14.17
CA TYR A 179 15.31 23.12 14.17
C TYR A 179 15.47 23.71 12.76
N THR A 180 16.32 23.10 11.93
CA THR A 180 16.51 23.54 10.53
C THR A 180 15.23 23.31 9.72
N ARG A 181 14.69 22.08 9.72
CA ARG A 181 13.46 21.74 9.02
C ARG A 181 12.27 22.59 9.46
N ALA A 182 12.10 22.83 10.76
CA ALA A 182 11.01 23.65 11.27
C ALA A 182 11.14 25.12 10.83
N ARG A 183 12.36 25.70 10.88
CA ARG A 183 12.61 27.07 10.39
C ARG A 183 12.30 27.22 8.91
N ASP A 184 12.62 26.21 8.10
CA ASP A 184 12.52 26.28 6.65
C ASP A 184 11.09 25.94 6.16
N GLU A 185 10.44 24.93 6.76
CA GLU A 185 9.15 24.38 6.29
C GLU A 185 7.93 24.82 7.12
N TRP A 186 8.09 25.09 8.42
CA TRP A 186 6.98 25.23 9.36
C TRP A 186 6.71 26.69 9.72
N GLN A 187 6.48 27.53 8.72
CA GLN A 187 6.07 28.95 8.92
C GLN A 187 4.73 29.12 9.69
N TRP A 188 4.03 28.01 9.96
CA TRP A 188 2.82 27.92 10.77
C TRP A 188 3.07 27.50 12.23
N SER A 189 4.30 27.09 12.59
CA SER A 189 4.62 26.70 13.96
C SER A 189 4.97 27.92 14.82
N GLY A 190 4.71 27.82 16.11
CA GLY A 190 5.30 28.72 17.10
C GLY A 190 6.73 28.31 17.45
N PRO A 191 7.26 28.76 18.60
CA PRO A 191 8.53 28.26 19.14
C PRO A 191 8.57 26.74 19.30
N LEU A 192 9.78 26.19 19.12
CA LEU A 192 10.14 24.80 19.39
C LEU A 192 11.03 24.75 20.64
N PHE A 193 10.47 24.27 21.75
CA PHE A 193 11.17 24.16 23.04
C PHE A 193 11.81 22.78 23.18
N LEU A 194 13.14 22.72 23.01
CA LEU A 194 13.92 21.51 23.24
C LEU A 194 13.93 21.16 24.73
N GLN A 195 13.64 19.91 25.08
CA GLN A 195 13.60 19.47 26.47
C GLN A 195 15.01 19.45 27.09
N SER A 196 15.20 20.22 28.16
CA SER A 196 16.44 20.32 28.93
C SER A 196 16.42 19.38 30.14
N PRO A 197 17.53 18.71 30.50
CA PRO A 197 17.62 17.98 31.76
C PRO A 197 17.68 18.95 32.95
N ILE A 198 16.64 18.95 33.78
CA ILE A 198 16.58 19.75 35.02
C ILE A 198 16.98 18.87 36.21
N SER A 199 18.29 18.82 36.50
CA SER A 199 18.93 18.26 37.71
C SER A 199 18.53 16.83 38.14
N ASN A 200 19.45 15.88 37.97
CA ASN A 200 19.41 14.48 38.46
C ASN A 200 18.23 13.58 38.01
N LEU A 201 17.14 14.13 37.48
CA LEU A 201 16.07 13.36 36.84
C LEU A 201 16.48 13.00 35.41
N GLN A 202 16.41 11.71 35.08
CA GLN A 202 16.67 11.21 33.73
C GLN A 202 15.40 11.34 32.86
N GLU A 203 15.10 12.57 32.45
CA GLU A 203 14.06 12.80 31.43
C GLU A 203 14.48 12.16 30.10
N PRO A 204 13.74 11.17 29.58
CA PRO A 204 14.27 10.27 28.56
C PRO A 204 14.55 10.94 27.23
N PHE A 205 13.80 11.99 26.86
CA PHE A 205 13.95 12.74 25.60
C PHE A 205 14.88 13.95 25.70
N ALA A 206 15.37 14.28 26.90
CA ALA A 206 16.14 15.50 27.13
C ALA A 206 17.57 15.42 26.59
N LEU A 207 18.08 16.54 26.07
CA LEU A 207 19.44 16.64 25.51
C LEU A 207 20.34 17.50 26.41
N ASN A 208 21.53 17.00 26.75
CA ASN A 208 22.51 17.79 27.49
C ASN A 208 23.06 18.92 26.59
N HIS A 209 22.62 20.15 26.86
CA HIS A 209 22.89 21.33 26.03
C HIS A 209 24.37 21.71 25.84
N GLN A 210 25.31 21.14 26.61
CA GLN A 210 26.73 21.47 26.53
C GLN A 210 27.38 21.19 25.15
N SER A 211 26.74 20.40 24.29
CA SER A 211 27.19 20.10 22.92
C SER A 211 26.44 20.87 21.81
N LEU A 212 25.46 21.72 22.15
CA LEU A 212 24.68 22.49 21.18
C LEU A 212 25.23 23.91 21.00
N ASN A 213 25.72 24.22 19.80
CA ASN A 213 25.97 25.61 19.41
C ASN A 213 24.64 26.32 19.10
N LEU A 214 24.01 26.87 20.14
CA LEU A 214 22.74 27.59 20.02
C LEU A 214 22.88 28.90 19.21
N GLN A 215 24.08 29.50 19.12
CA GLN A 215 24.29 30.75 18.38
C GLN A 215 24.19 30.58 16.86
N SER A 216 24.52 29.40 16.31
CA SER A 216 24.28 29.11 14.89
C SER A 216 22.84 28.70 14.58
N LEU A 217 21.99 28.51 15.60
CA LEU A 217 20.57 28.17 15.45
C LEU A 217 19.63 29.37 15.70
N SER A 218 20.07 30.36 16.49
CA SER A 218 19.29 31.57 16.83
C SER A 218 19.32 32.68 15.77
N ALA A 219 20.06 32.50 14.67
CA ALA A 219 20.11 33.43 13.54
C ALA A 219 18.82 33.35 12.66
N ALA A 220 17.69 33.75 13.23
CA ALA A 220 16.48 34.04 12.46
C ALA A 220 16.64 35.40 11.73
N PRO A 221 16.08 35.59 10.51
CA PRO A 221 16.07 36.89 9.86
C PRO A 221 15.25 37.91 10.67
N SER A 222 15.76 39.13 10.83
CA SER A 222 15.05 40.25 11.47
C SER A 222 13.95 40.84 10.56
N GLY A 223 13.06 39.99 10.04
CA GLY A 223 11.96 40.36 9.16
C GLY A 223 10.76 40.87 9.96
N THR A 224 10.33 42.11 9.69
CA THR A 224 9.12 42.67 10.29
C THR A 224 7.88 41.92 9.77
N TYR A 225 7.09 41.33 10.67
CA TYR A 225 5.83 40.68 10.31
C TYR A 225 4.91 41.66 9.57
N SER A 226 4.44 41.25 8.39
CA SER A 226 3.38 41.93 7.64
C SER A 226 2.46 40.88 7.03
N PRO A 227 1.17 40.84 7.41
CA PRO A 227 0.21 39.87 6.86
C PRO A 227 -0.25 40.31 5.47
N GLN A 228 0.64 40.21 4.48
CA GLN A 228 0.35 40.34 3.06
C GLN A 228 0.69 39.03 2.34
N LEU A 229 -0.03 38.73 1.25
CA LEU A 229 -0.12 37.37 0.70
C LEU A 229 1.25 36.82 0.25
N LEU A 230 1.59 35.62 0.75
CA LEU A 230 2.86 34.94 0.52
C LEU A 230 3.01 34.37 -0.91
N ILE A 231 3.40 35.23 -1.87
CA ILE A 231 3.94 34.80 -3.18
C ILE A 231 5.21 35.60 -3.55
N THR A 232 6.19 35.67 -2.63
CA THR A 232 7.49 36.32 -2.90
C THR A 232 8.67 35.56 -2.29
N ASN A 233 9.17 34.53 -2.99
CA ASN A 233 10.54 34.03 -2.83
C ASN A 233 11.34 33.98 -4.15
N TYR A 234 10.71 34.37 -5.27
CA TYR A 234 11.34 34.59 -6.57
C TYR A 234 10.70 35.79 -7.26
N SER A 235 11.46 36.53 -8.08
CA SER A 235 10.94 37.69 -8.81
C SER A 235 10.09 37.23 -10.00
N SER A 236 8.79 37.09 -9.75
CA SER A 236 7.77 36.89 -10.77
C SER A 236 7.19 38.23 -11.24
N THR A 237 6.80 38.31 -12.51
CA THR A 237 6.15 39.49 -13.09
C THR A 237 4.95 39.03 -13.91
N PHE A 238 3.76 39.38 -13.42
CA PHE A 238 2.49 39.11 -14.08
C PHE A 238 2.18 40.29 -15.02
N THR A 239 1.81 39.99 -16.26
CA THR A 239 1.56 40.99 -17.32
C THR A 239 0.37 40.55 -18.18
N GLY A 240 -0.41 41.50 -18.70
CA GLY A 240 -1.70 41.21 -19.31
C GLY A 240 -2.83 41.11 -18.27
N ASN A 241 -3.98 40.57 -18.67
CA ASN A 241 -5.27 40.74 -17.99
C ASN A 241 -5.48 39.88 -16.72
N TRP A 242 -4.42 39.49 -16.01
CA TRP A 242 -4.50 38.68 -14.78
C TRP A 242 -5.43 39.30 -13.73
N LYS A 243 -6.29 38.46 -13.15
CA LYS A 243 -7.11 38.79 -11.98
C LYS A 243 -6.49 38.14 -10.76
N PHE A 244 -6.68 38.72 -9.57
CA PHE A 244 -6.10 38.19 -8.34
C PHE A 244 -7.19 38.06 -7.28
N SER A 245 -7.17 36.95 -6.56
CA SER A 245 -8.14 36.60 -5.51
C SER A 245 -7.44 35.87 -4.36
N ASP A 246 -8.14 35.65 -3.24
CA ASP A 246 -7.66 34.83 -2.12
C ASP A 246 -7.41 33.35 -2.50
N LEU A 247 -7.73 32.97 -3.75
CA LEU A 247 -7.53 31.63 -4.31
C LEU A 247 -6.27 31.54 -5.19
N GLY A 248 -5.72 32.67 -5.65
CA GLY A 248 -4.52 32.74 -6.51
C GLY A 248 -4.58 33.84 -7.58
N ALA A 249 -3.77 33.67 -8.63
CA ALA A 249 -3.81 34.48 -9.84
C ALA A 249 -4.72 33.81 -10.88
N ASP A 250 -5.91 34.36 -11.09
CA ASP A 250 -6.93 33.88 -12.01
C ASP A 250 -6.66 34.35 -13.44
N ILE A 251 -6.74 33.40 -14.38
CA ILE A 251 -6.54 33.66 -15.82
C ILE A 251 -7.75 34.44 -16.37
N PRO A 252 -7.55 35.51 -17.16
CA PRO A 252 -8.64 36.24 -17.80
C PRO A 252 -9.43 35.40 -18.81
N GLN A 253 -10.67 35.81 -19.02
CA GLN A 253 -11.56 35.20 -20.02
C GLN A 253 -11.32 35.75 -21.44
N ASP A 254 -10.69 36.94 -21.56
CA ASP A 254 -10.30 37.59 -22.82
C ASP A 254 -8.99 38.39 -22.65
N GLY A 255 -8.15 38.35 -23.70
CA GLY A 255 -6.85 39.03 -23.76
C GLY A 255 -5.68 38.24 -23.18
N ASP A 256 -4.46 38.62 -23.56
CA ASP A 256 -3.23 37.93 -23.16
C ASP A 256 -2.97 37.96 -21.66
N ALA A 257 -2.34 36.90 -21.15
CA ALA A 257 -1.97 36.73 -19.75
C ALA A 257 -0.62 36.00 -19.66
N ILE A 258 0.44 36.73 -19.35
CA ILE A 258 1.83 36.26 -19.39
C ILE A 258 2.46 36.42 -18.01
N ILE A 259 3.06 35.34 -17.48
CA ILE A 259 3.91 35.37 -16.29
C ILE A 259 5.36 35.21 -16.74
N LYS A 260 6.25 36.05 -16.22
CA LYS A 260 7.70 35.88 -16.32
C LYS A 260 8.25 35.55 -14.94
N LEU A 261 9.19 34.61 -14.87
CA LEU A 261 9.83 34.17 -13.63
C LEU A 261 11.32 33.97 -13.90
N ASN A 262 12.17 34.53 -13.05
CA ASN A 262 13.60 34.21 -13.02
C ASN A 262 13.88 33.28 -11.85
N PHE A 263 14.57 32.16 -12.08
CA PHE A 263 14.95 31.21 -11.05
C PHE A 263 16.38 30.67 -11.30
N ILE A 264 17.01 30.16 -10.24
CA ILE A 264 18.30 29.45 -10.31
C ILE A 264 18.08 28.13 -9.55
N GLY A 265 18.20 27.02 -10.27
CA GLY A 265 17.93 25.67 -9.76
C GLY A 265 17.82 24.67 -10.91
N ASP A 266 17.74 23.39 -10.58
CA ASP A 266 17.57 22.27 -11.53
C ASP A 266 16.11 21.88 -11.78
N LYS A 267 15.16 22.42 -10.99
CA LYS A 267 13.72 22.16 -11.09
C LYS A 267 12.89 23.44 -10.89
N LEU A 268 11.71 23.49 -11.52
CA LEU A 268 10.68 24.51 -11.29
C LEU A 268 9.30 23.84 -11.21
N ASP A 269 8.68 23.92 -10.04
CA ASP A 269 7.33 23.40 -9.78
C ASP A 269 6.31 24.55 -9.74
N VAL A 270 5.08 24.29 -10.19
CA VAL A 270 3.97 25.27 -10.20
C VAL A 270 2.74 24.63 -9.58
N THR A 271 2.32 25.13 -8.42
CA THR A 271 1.13 24.64 -7.71
C THR A 271 -0.13 25.32 -8.24
N LEU A 272 -1.18 24.54 -8.54
CA LEU A 272 -2.43 25.04 -9.12
C LEU A 272 -3.64 24.63 -8.27
N ARG A 273 -4.60 25.55 -8.10
CA ARG A 273 -5.90 25.32 -7.44
C ARG A 273 -7.02 25.38 -8.48
N ARG A 274 -8.09 24.61 -8.26
CA ARG A 274 -9.18 24.40 -9.23
C ARG A 274 -10.47 25.13 -8.84
N ALA A 275 -11.09 25.81 -9.81
CA ALA A 275 -12.35 26.55 -9.67
C ALA A 275 -13.54 25.88 -10.42
N ASN A 276 -14.75 26.40 -10.23
CA ASN A 276 -16.03 25.71 -10.46
C ASN A 276 -16.49 25.52 -11.93
N TYR A 277 -15.58 25.49 -12.90
CA TYR A 277 -15.87 25.28 -14.34
C TYR A 277 -14.97 24.19 -14.97
N ARG A 278 -14.85 24.16 -16.30
CA ARG A 278 -14.28 23.06 -17.13
C ARG A 278 -13.31 23.62 -18.26
N ALA A 279 -12.51 23.02 -19.32
CA ALA A 279 -11.44 21.18 -20.05
C ALA A 279 -9.92 20.46 -20.15
N TYR A 280 -9.82 19.45 -21.04
CA TYR A 280 -9.06 18.19 -20.78
C TYR A 280 -7.61 18.27 -21.26
N VAL A 281 -6.78 17.30 -20.86
CA VAL A 281 -6.50 16.13 -21.75
C VAL A 281 -6.82 14.90 -20.89
N ILE A 282 -7.16 13.77 -21.48
CA ILE A 282 -7.17 12.52 -20.71
C ILE A 282 -5.71 12.10 -20.47
N ILE A 283 -5.28 12.16 -19.21
CA ILE A 283 -3.97 11.70 -18.76
C ILE A 283 -4.23 10.94 -17.45
N THR A 284 -4.20 9.61 -17.49
CA THR A 284 -4.66 8.80 -16.34
C THR A 284 -3.52 8.30 -15.45
N SER A 285 -3.72 8.36 -14.13
CA SER A 285 -2.89 7.60 -13.17
C SER A 285 -3.00 6.10 -13.39
N SER A 286 -1.94 5.39 -13.01
CA SER A 286 -1.71 3.97 -13.25
C SER A 286 -2.71 2.99 -12.61
N ASP A 287 -3.44 3.40 -11.58
CA ASP A 287 -4.47 2.59 -10.90
C ASP A 287 -5.73 3.38 -10.50
N LEU A 288 -5.90 4.59 -11.05
CA LEU A 288 -7.06 5.49 -10.82
C LEU A 288 -7.30 5.90 -9.36
N LEU A 289 -6.30 5.75 -8.48
CA LEU A 289 -6.34 6.25 -7.10
C LEU A 289 -5.93 7.74 -7.02
N PRO A 290 -6.42 8.50 -6.01
CA PRO A 290 -6.10 9.92 -5.86
C PRO A 290 -4.69 10.14 -5.31
N ARG A 291 -3.65 9.94 -6.14
CA ARG A 291 -2.25 10.23 -5.83
C ARG A 291 -1.52 10.91 -7.00
N THR A 292 -0.37 11.51 -6.69
CA THR A 292 0.50 12.16 -7.68
C THR A 292 1.41 11.15 -8.38
N ASP A 293 1.02 10.68 -9.58
CA ASP A 293 1.90 9.91 -10.48
C ASP A 293 2.73 10.88 -11.38
N THR A 294 3.98 10.53 -11.70
CA THR A 294 4.85 11.31 -12.61
C THR A 294 4.94 10.64 -13.99
N ILE A 295 4.71 11.40 -15.06
CA ILE A 295 4.61 10.88 -16.43
C ILE A 295 5.69 11.52 -17.33
N THR A 296 6.51 10.69 -17.98
CA THR A 296 7.59 11.13 -18.87
C THR A 296 7.07 11.45 -20.27
N LEU A 297 7.06 12.74 -20.64
CA LEU A 297 6.56 13.21 -21.94
C LEU A 297 7.56 13.02 -23.09
N ALA A 298 8.87 13.07 -22.81
CA ALA A 298 9.94 12.81 -23.76
C ALA A 298 11.20 12.29 -23.03
N SER A 299 12.03 11.49 -23.69
CA SER A 299 13.26 10.93 -23.12
C SER A 299 14.29 10.61 -24.21
N GLY A 300 15.58 10.70 -23.88
CA GLY A 300 16.67 10.40 -24.85
C GLY A 300 17.05 11.57 -25.76
N LEU A 301 16.67 12.79 -25.40
CA LEU A 301 17.08 14.01 -26.10
C LEU A 301 18.59 14.25 -25.95
N THR A 302 19.21 14.89 -26.95
CA THR A 302 20.62 15.28 -26.93
C THR A 302 20.91 16.34 -25.86
N GLN A 303 22.16 16.43 -25.40
CA GLN A 303 22.54 17.46 -24.42
C GLN A 303 22.49 18.85 -25.07
N GLY A 304 21.54 19.69 -24.66
CA GLY A 304 21.24 20.98 -25.28
C GLY A 304 19.90 21.55 -24.81
N GLN A 305 19.53 22.73 -25.32
CA GLN A 305 18.28 23.39 -24.96
C GLN A 305 17.14 22.91 -25.88
N HIS A 306 16.09 22.34 -25.29
CA HIS A 306 14.92 21.81 -26.01
C HIS A 306 13.65 22.55 -25.60
N THR A 307 12.67 22.64 -26.52
CA THR A 307 11.37 23.27 -26.27
C THR A 307 10.26 22.25 -26.47
N ALA A 308 9.45 22.02 -25.42
CA ALA A 308 8.25 21.19 -25.49
C ALA A 308 7.01 22.08 -25.55
N VAL A 309 6.09 21.81 -26.48
CA VAL A 309 4.82 22.54 -26.62
C VAL A 309 3.68 21.58 -26.31
N ILE A 310 2.99 21.82 -25.21
CA ILE A 310 1.87 21.00 -24.73
C ILE A 310 0.56 21.78 -24.98
N ARG A 311 -0.42 21.15 -25.63
CA ARG A 311 -1.77 21.71 -25.85
C ARG A 311 -2.83 20.83 -25.19
N ALA A 312 -3.90 21.46 -24.70
CA ALA A 312 -4.99 20.85 -23.95
C ALA A 312 -6.37 21.13 -24.57
N ASP A 313 -7.29 20.15 -24.49
CA ASP A 313 -8.63 20.10 -25.12
C ASP A 313 -9.57 19.01 -24.48
N ARG A 314 -10.88 19.32 -24.24
CA ARG A 314 -12.12 18.45 -24.08
C ARG A 314 -13.02 18.36 -22.79
N GLY A 315 -12.55 18.09 -21.56
CA GLY A 315 -13.36 17.64 -20.39
C GLY A 315 -12.63 17.76 -19.03
N TRP A 316 -13.25 17.48 -17.87
CA TRP A 316 -12.75 18.00 -16.58
C TRP A 316 -12.91 17.12 -15.33
N ASP A 317 -12.50 17.69 -14.18
CA ASP A 317 -12.65 17.22 -12.79
C ASP A 317 -11.75 16.04 -12.37
N GLN A 318 -11.04 15.42 -13.31
CA GLN A 318 -10.37 14.13 -13.08
C GLN A 318 -8.87 14.24 -12.77
N TRP A 319 -8.17 15.22 -13.33
CA TRP A 319 -6.70 15.32 -13.22
C TRP A 319 -6.24 16.78 -13.12
N ALA A 320 -5.14 17.02 -12.40
CA ALA A 320 -4.46 18.31 -12.29
C ALA A 320 -2.95 18.11 -12.48
N ILE A 321 -2.30 19.03 -13.20
CA ILE A 321 -0.83 19.02 -13.35
C ILE A 321 -0.23 19.64 -12.09
N VAL A 322 0.40 18.82 -11.26
CA VAL A 322 0.94 19.24 -9.94
C VAL A 322 2.37 19.81 -10.05
N SER A 323 3.16 19.34 -11.04
CA SER A 323 4.51 19.84 -11.32
C SER A 323 5.00 19.40 -12.70
N PHE A 324 6.14 19.96 -13.14
CA PHE A 324 6.93 19.45 -14.26
C PHE A 324 8.33 19.08 -13.74
N THR A 325 8.83 17.90 -14.11
CA THR A 325 10.16 17.44 -13.69
C THR A 325 11.04 17.19 -14.91
N VAL A 326 12.14 17.92 -15.03
CA VAL A 326 13.18 17.72 -16.05
C VAL A 326 14.36 17.02 -15.39
N GLY A 327 14.51 15.72 -15.65
CA GLY A 327 15.61 14.92 -15.11
C GLY A 327 16.70 14.66 -16.15
N THR A 328 17.96 14.84 -15.78
CA THR A 328 19.06 14.18 -16.50
C THR A 328 18.99 12.68 -16.24
N ASN A 329 19.20 11.87 -17.28
CA ASN A 329 19.22 10.41 -17.13
C ASN A 329 20.44 9.99 -16.28
N VAL A 330 20.24 9.76 -14.99
CA VAL A 330 20.88 8.61 -14.35
C VAL A 330 20.42 7.41 -15.18
N ALA A 331 21.37 6.72 -15.82
CA ALA A 331 21.03 5.56 -16.65
C ALA A 331 20.22 4.57 -15.80
N LYS A 332 18.99 4.25 -16.21
CA LYS A 332 18.26 3.11 -15.66
C LYS A 332 19.23 1.91 -15.71
N PRO A 333 19.42 1.14 -14.63
CA PRO A 333 20.21 -0.09 -14.69
C PRO A 333 19.57 -0.93 -15.78
N ASP A 334 20.27 -1.08 -16.91
CA ASP A 334 19.59 -1.23 -18.19
C ASP A 334 18.71 -2.48 -18.17
N THR A 335 17.40 -2.28 -18.12
CA THR A 335 16.43 -3.39 -18.07
C THR A 335 16.44 -4.22 -19.34
N GLN A 336 16.98 -3.67 -20.46
CA GLN A 336 17.22 -4.45 -21.66
C GLN A 336 18.45 -5.35 -21.51
N THR A 337 19.45 -5.11 -20.68
CA THR A 337 20.58 -6.06 -20.58
C THR A 337 20.17 -7.41 -19.98
N PRO A 338 19.48 -7.52 -18.81
CA PRO A 338 19.04 -8.81 -18.31
C PRO A 338 17.91 -9.39 -19.17
N LEU A 339 17.00 -8.59 -19.75
CA LEU A 339 15.97 -9.11 -20.65
C LEU A 339 16.52 -9.56 -22.00
N THR A 340 17.54 -8.91 -22.56
CA THR A 340 18.23 -9.37 -23.78
C THR A 340 19.18 -10.51 -23.46
N ILE A 341 19.86 -10.56 -22.31
CA ILE A 341 20.61 -11.75 -21.88
C ILE A 341 19.66 -12.94 -21.72
N ILE A 342 18.51 -12.78 -21.06
CA ILE A 342 17.48 -13.85 -20.94
C ILE A 342 16.91 -14.21 -22.31
N SER A 343 16.60 -13.24 -23.17
CA SER A 343 16.07 -13.49 -24.53
C SER A 343 17.12 -14.07 -25.48
N LEU A 344 18.40 -13.76 -25.30
CA LEU A 344 19.53 -14.30 -26.06
C LEU A 344 19.85 -15.71 -25.56
N ILE A 345 19.79 -15.98 -24.25
CA ILE A 345 19.85 -17.34 -23.69
C ILE A 345 18.67 -18.16 -24.24
N ALA A 346 17.45 -17.63 -24.19
CA ALA A 346 16.28 -18.30 -24.77
C ALA A 346 16.44 -18.53 -26.28
N ALA A 347 16.91 -17.55 -27.04
CA ALA A 347 17.19 -17.67 -28.47
C ALA A 347 18.34 -18.66 -28.76
N ILE A 348 19.37 -18.74 -27.92
CA ILE A 348 20.46 -19.71 -28.03
C ILE A 348 19.96 -21.12 -27.70
N CYS A 349 19.07 -21.28 -26.71
CA CYS A 349 18.40 -22.56 -26.45
C CYS A 349 17.50 -22.98 -27.63
N ILE A 350 16.74 -22.04 -28.20
CA ILE A 350 15.89 -22.28 -29.39
C ILE A 350 16.73 -22.61 -30.62
N LEU A 351 17.83 -21.88 -30.88
CA LEU A 351 18.76 -22.17 -31.97
C LEU A 351 19.53 -23.48 -31.76
N GLY A 352 19.81 -23.85 -30.51
CA GLY A 352 20.36 -25.15 -30.13
C GLY A 352 19.41 -26.30 -30.43
N LEU A 353 18.10 -26.09 -30.22
CA LEU A 353 17.04 -27.04 -30.60
C LEU A 353 16.80 -27.15 -32.12
N ILE A 354 17.28 -26.18 -32.91
CA ILE A 354 17.03 -26.09 -34.36
C ILE A 354 18.18 -26.68 -35.20
N ARG A 355 19.39 -26.91 -34.64
CA ARG A 355 20.55 -27.37 -35.43
C ARG A 355 20.49 -28.88 -35.78
N PRO A 356 20.46 -29.27 -37.07
CA PRO A 356 20.69 -30.65 -37.46
C PRO A 356 22.17 -31.01 -37.22
N SER A 357 22.43 -32.16 -36.61
CA SER A 357 23.80 -32.63 -36.37
C SER A 357 24.50 -33.00 -37.68
N LYS A 358 25.51 -32.22 -38.10
CA LYS A 358 26.51 -32.58 -39.12
C LYS A 358 27.68 -31.58 -39.19
N SER A 359 28.75 -31.82 -38.42
CA SER A 359 30.14 -31.85 -38.91
C SER A 359 31.11 -32.09 -37.75
N SER A 360 32.21 -32.81 -38.00
CA SER A 360 33.18 -33.22 -36.99
C SER A 360 34.59 -32.73 -37.34
N ARG A 361 35.04 -31.64 -36.71
CA ARG A 361 36.45 -31.23 -36.64
C ARG A 361 36.75 -30.59 -35.27
N PRO A 362 37.86 -30.95 -34.59
CA PRO A 362 38.21 -30.34 -33.32
C PRO A 362 38.83 -28.96 -33.52
N ALA A 363 38.06 -27.90 -33.24
CA ALA A 363 38.63 -26.58 -32.98
C ALA A 363 39.19 -26.57 -31.54
N ARG A 364 40.30 -25.85 -31.30
CA ARG A 364 40.76 -25.58 -29.92
C ARG A 364 39.68 -24.82 -29.16
N SER A 365 39.56 -25.08 -27.86
CA SER A 365 38.40 -24.65 -27.11
C SER A 365 38.42 -23.12 -26.88
N PRO A 366 37.27 -22.45 -26.92
CA PRO A 366 37.20 -21.04 -26.54
C PRO A 366 37.36 -20.81 -25.03
N LEU A 367 37.28 -21.87 -24.20
CA LEU A 367 37.52 -21.78 -22.76
C LEU A 367 39.00 -21.51 -22.44
N ASP A 368 39.91 -21.91 -23.34
CA ASP A 368 41.37 -21.71 -23.25
C ASP A 368 41.75 -20.20 -23.21
N ARG A 369 40.78 -19.29 -23.46
CA ARG A 369 40.93 -17.83 -23.40
C ARG A 369 40.31 -17.18 -22.16
N LEU A 370 39.60 -17.93 -21.33
CA LEU A 370 39.04 -17.45 -20.07
C LEU A 370 40.11 -17.52 -18.98
N SER A 371 40.05 -16.59 -18.01
CA SER A 371 40.83 -16.72 -16.77
C SER A 371 40.41 -17.97 -15.99
N GLU A 372 41.25 -18.48 -15.10
CA GLU A 372 40.95 -19.70 -14.32
C GLU A 372 39.60 -19.61 -13.61
N LEU A 373 39.27 -18.46 -13.00
CA LEU A 373 37.97 -18.23 -12.35
C LEU A 373 36.81 -18.30 -13.36
N GLY A 374 37.01 -17.79 -14.58
CA GLY A 374 36.04 -17.96 -15.68
C GLY A 374 35.89 -19.42 -16.11
N GLN A 375 37.00 -20.16 -16.24
CA GLN A 375 37.00 -21.58 -16.58
C GLN A 375 36.28 -22.42 -15.51
N TRP A 376 36.55 -22.18 -14.22
CA TRP A 376 35.86 -22.78 -13.09
C TRP A 376 34.36 -22.48 -13.10
N LEU A 377 33.96 -21.22 -13.29
CA LEU A 377 32.54 -20.86 -13.40
C LEU A 377 31.86 -21.57 -14.59
N THR A 378 32.48 -21.59 -15.77
CA THR A 378 31.92 -22.33 -16.91
C THR A 378 31.86 -23.84 -16.67
N THR A 379 32.83 -24.42 -15.96
CA THR A 379 32.85 -25.85 -15.63
C THR A 379 31.75 -26.20 -14.63
N ILE A 380 31.52 -25.35 -13.63
CA ILE A 380 30.40 -25.48 -12.68
C ILE A 380 29.06 -25.34 -13.40
N ILE A 381 28.89 -24.32 -14.25
CA ILE A 381 27.65 -24.10 -15.02
C ILE A 381 27.37 -25.27 -15.97
N VAL A 382 28.36 -25.74 -16.73
CA VAL A 382 28.21 -26.90 -17.63
C VAL A 382 27.94 -28.18 -16.83
N SER A 383 28.56 -28.38 -15.67
CA SER A 383 28.28 -29.52 -14.80
C SER A 383 26.84 -29.48 -14.26
N ILE A 384 26.36 -28.31 -13.82
CA ILE A 384 24.97 -28.12 -13.37
C ILE A 384 23.99 -28.38 -14.53
N LEU A 385 24.24 -27.85 -15.72
CA LEU A 385 23.42 -28.10 -16.91
C LEU A 385 23.42 -29.58 -17.33
N LEU A 386 24.56 -30.26 -17.21
CA LEU A 386 24.69 -31.68 -17.52
C LEU A 386 23.95 -32.55 -16.48
N TRP A 387 24.03 -32.23 -15.19
CA TRP A 387 23.25 -32.90 -14.14
C TRP A 387 21.75 -32.60 -14.22
N ILE A 388 21.35 -31.39 -14.62
CA ILE A 388 19.94 -31.08 -14.93
C ILE A 388 19.48 -31.90 -16.13
N SER A 389 20.28 -32.01 -17.20
CA SER A 389 19.97 -32.80 -18.40
C SER A 389 19.87 -34.30 -18.09
N ALA A 390 20.80 -34.85 -17.30
CA ALA A 390 20.76 -36.23 -16.83
C ALA A 390 19.54 -36.49 -15.91
N GLY A 391 19.28 -35.56 -14.99
CA GLY A 391 18.11 -35.60 -14.10
C GLY A 391 16.79 -35.57 -14.86
N LEU A 392 16.66 -34.74 -15.90
CA LEU A 392 15.51 -34.72 -16.82
C LEU A 392 15.40 -36.03 -17.60
N THR A 393 16.52 -36.60 -18.04
CA THR A 393 16.57 -37.87 -18.80
C THR A 393 16.09 -39.06 -17.96
N TRP A 394 16.47 -39.14 -16.69
CA TRP A 394 16.01 -40.17 -15.73
C TRP A 394 14.71 -39.79 -14.99
N SER A 395 14.10 -38.65 -15.32
CA SER A 395 13.02 -38.08 -14.50
C SER A 395 11.71 -38.87 -14.51
N ALA A 396 11.49 -39.74 -15.51
CA ALA A 396 10.30 -40.60 -15.55
C ALA A 396 10.33 -41.61 -14.39
N ASP A 397 11.40 -42.41 -14.29
CA ASP A 397 11.57 -43.41 -13.25
C ASP A 397 11.68 -42.80 -11.85
N PHE A 398 12.29 -41.60 -11.76
CA PHE A 398 12.34 -40.86 -10.49
C PHE A 398 10.96 -40.31 -10.09
N ALA A 399 10.19 -39.72 -11.01
CA ALA A 399 8.84 -39.21 -10.72
C ALA A 399 7.86 -40.33 -10.33
N ASP A 400 7.91 -41.47 -11.03
CA ASP A 400 7.09 -42.63 -10.68
C ASP A 400 7.57 -43.34 -9.41
N SER A 401 8.85 -43.20 -9.03
CA SER A 401 9.32 -43.63 -7.71
C SER A 401 8.92 -42.64 -6.60
N PHE A 402 8.93 -41.34 -6.85
CA PHE A 402 8.43 -40.32 -5.91
C PHE A 402 6.92 -40.45 -5.67
N ARG A 403 6.16 -40.93 -6.66
CA ARG A 403 4.73 -41.31 -6.53
C ARG A 403 4.49 -42.53 -5.63
N LYS A 404 5.42 -43.50 -5.57
CA LYS A 404 5.26 -44.73 -4.75
C LYS A 404 5.20 -44.46 -3.24
N TYR A 405 5.79 -43.35 -2.77
CA TYR A 405 5.72 -42.92 -1.36
C TYR A 405 4.37 -42.28 -0.96
N GLY A 406 3.38 -42.28 -1.86
CA GLY A 406 2.04 -41.72 -1.61
C GLY A 406 1.98 -40.20 -1.75
N ASP A 407 0.76 -39.65 -1.74
CA ASP A 407 0.55 -38.22 -2.04
C ASP A 407 0.92 -37.27 -0.89
N ALA A 408 0.99 -37.77 0.34
CA ALA A 408 1.23 -36.94 1.52
C ALA A 408 2.64 -36.33 1.55
N LEU A 409 3.69 -37.13 1.28
CA LEU A 409 5.07 -36.66 1.34
C LEU A 409 5.39 -35.58 0.29
N PRO A 410 5.02 -35.74 -1.00
CA PRO A 410 5.17 -34.68 -2.00
C PRO A 410 4.38 -33.41 -1.66
N LEU A 411 3.16 -33.54 -1.15
CA LEU A 411 2.33 -32.40 -0.76
C LEU A 411 2.96 -31.63 0.41
N ILE A 412 3.36 -32.34 1.48
CA ILE A 412 4.03 -31.74 2.65
C ILE A 412 5.34 -31.05 2.25
N ALA A 413 6.18 -31.70 1.45
CA ALA A 413 7.44 -31.12 0.98
C ALA A 413 7.22 -29.84 0.16
N THR A 414 6.19 -29.83 -0.70
CA THR A 414 5.88 -28.66 -1.55
C THR A 414 5.29 -27.52 -0.72
N LEU A 415 4.41 -27.81 0.25
CA LEU A 415 3.87 -26.81 1.18
C LEU A 415 4.94 -26.22 2.10
N LEU A 416 5.85 -27.04 2.64
CA LEU A 416 6.99 -26.56 3.42
C LEU A 416 7.90 -25.65 2.58
N THR A 417 8.25 -26.08 1.37
CA THR A 417 9.12 -25.28 0.49
C THR A 417 8.46 -23.97 0.08
N ALA A 418 7.15 -23.96 -0.20
CA ALA A 418 6.38 -22.75 -0.49
C ALA A 418 6.29 -21.80 0.73
N THR A 419 6.14 -22.36 1.93
CA THR A 419 6.11 -21.59 3.18
C THR A 419 7.47 -20.95 3.47
N ILE A 420 8.56 -21.71 3.35
CA ILE A 420 9.93 -21.20 3.53
C ILE A 420 10.27 -20.15 2.46
N PHE A 421 9.92 -20.41 1.19
CA PHE A 421 10.07 -19.43 0.11
C PHE A 421 9.37 -18.09 0.46
N TYR A 422 8.12 -18.16 0.90
CA TYR A 422 7.32 -16.98 1.20
C TYR A 422 7.86 -16.19 2.41
N TYR A 423 8.13 -16.85 3.54
CA TYR A 423 8.58 -16.18 4.77
C TYR A 423 10.09 -15.89 4.85
N SER A 424 10.94 -16.50 4.02
CA SER A 424 12.39 -16.27 4.04
C SER A 424 12.76 -14.80 3.76
N PRO A 425 13.45 -14.10 4.67
CA PRO A 425 14.01 -12.76 4.37
C PRO A 425 15.28 -12.85 3.51
N PHE A 426 15.91 -14.03 3.42
CA PHE A 426 17.19 -14.20 2.75
C PHE A 426 17.00 -14.52 1.26
N LEU A 427 17.64 -13.73 0.38
CA LEU A 427 17.58 -13.91 -1.07
C LEU A 427 18.02 -15.31 -1.50
N ILE A 428 19.18 -15.78 -1.02
CA ILE A 428 19.80 -17.04 -1.45
C ILE A 428 18.89 -18.23 -1.11
N LEU A 429 18.33 -18.27 0.11
CA LEU A 429 17.36 -19.29 0.52
C LEU A 429 16.08 -19.21 -0.33
N THR A 430 15.59 -18.01 -0.63
CA THR A 430 14.42 -17.80 -1.50
C THR A 430 14.66 -18.34 -2.92
N LEU A 431 15.85 -18.12 -3.50
CA LEU A 431 16.23 -18.67 -4.81
C LEU A 431 16.39 -20.20 -4.79
N ILE A 432 16.98 -20.77 -3.72
CA ILE A 432 17.08 -22.21 -3.53
C ILE A 432 15.68 -22.84 -3.44
N CYS A 433 14.77 -22.25 -2.65
CA CYS A 433 13.40 -22.73 -2.55
C CYS A 433 12.63 -22.58 -3.88
N ALA A 434 12.90 -21.57 -4.70
CA ALA A 434 12.32 -21.46 -6.05
C ALA A 434 12.74 -22.62 -6.96
N ILE A 435 14.01 -23.02 -6.93
CA ILE A 435 14.54 -24.16 -7.69
C ILE A 435 13.94 -25.48 -7.19
N ILE A 436 13.81 -25.65 -5.87
CA ILE A 436 13.16 -26.83 -5.27
C ILE A 436 11.66 -26.88 -5.64
N LEU A 437 10.94 -25.74 -5.63
CA LEU A 437 9.55 -25.66 -6.08
C LEU A 437 9.41 -26.00 -7.56
N LEU A 438 10.30 -25.51 -8.43
CA LEU A 438 10.32 -25.86 -9.85
C LEU A 438 10.47 -27.37 -10.06
N LEU A 439 11.38 -28.01 -9.31
CA LEU A 439 11.57 -29.46 -9.35
C LEU A 439 10.35 -30.22 -8.81
N LEU A 440 9.78 -29.81 -7.68
CA LEU A 440 8.58 -30.44 -7.11
C LEU A 440 7.36 -30.29 -8.03
N PHE A 441 7.17 -29.13 -8.66
CA PHE A 441 6.13 -28.90 -9.66
C PHE A 441 6.37 -29.70 -10.94
N TYR A 442 7.63 -29.88 -11.36
CA TYR A 442 7.98 -30.75 -12.47
C TYR A 442 7.59 -32.20 -12.15
N LEU A 443 7.87 -32.71 -10.95
CA LEU A 443 7.53 -34.07 -10.53
C LEU A 443 6.02 -34.27 -10.31
N ARG A 444 5.34 -33.29 -9.70
CA ARG A 444 3.91 -33.29 -9.33
C ARG A 444 3.18 -32.02 -9.80
N PRO A 445 2.92 -31.88 -11.12
CA PRO A 445 2.20 -30.72 -11.65
C PRO A 445 0.73 -30.66 -11.20
N ASP A 446 0.17 -31.77 -10.74
CA ASP A 446 -1.13 -31.83 -10.07
C ASP A 446 -1.14 -31.11 -8.72
N ILE A 447 -0.04 -31.19 -7.96
CA ILE A 447 0.14 -30.46 -6.69
C ILE A 447 0.44 -28.98 -6.98
N ALA A 448 1.19 -28.68 -8.05
CA ALA A 448 1.41 -27.31 -8.50
C ALA A 448 0.08 -26.58 -8.80
N LEU A 449 -0.82 -27.23 -9.55
CA LEU A 449 -2.16 -26.72 -9.84
C LEU A 449 -3.01 -26.51 -8.58
N ALA A 450 -2.91 -27.39 -7.59
CA ALA A 450 -3.61 -27.23 -6.32
C ALA A 450 -3.05 -26.05 -5.50
N ILE A 451 -1.74 -25.82 -5.50
CA ILE A 451 -1.11 -24.68 -4.81
C ILE A 451 -1.44 -23.35 -5.51
N ILE A 452 -1.51 -23.32 -6.84
CA ILE A 452 -2.04 -22.14 -7.57
C ILE A 452 -3.49 -21.87 -7.13
N ALA A 453 -4.35 -22.91 -7.15
CA ALA A 453 -5.75 -22.78 -6.73
C ALA A 453 -5.93 -22.28 -5.28
N PHE A 454 -5.05 -22.72 -4.36
CA PHE A 454 -5.00 -22.23 -2.98
C PHE A 454 -4.53 -20.77 -2.87
N THR A 455 -3.58 -20.34 -3.72
CA THR A 455 -2.95 -19.01 -3.61
C THR A 455 -3.74 -17.88 -4.29
N ILE A 456 -4.65 -18.18 -5.22
CA ILE A 456 -5.57 -17.21 -5.85
C ILE A 456 -6.15 -16.15 -4.88
N PRO A 457 -6.80 -16.52 -3.75
CA PRO A 457 -7.36 -15.55 -2.80
C PRO A 457 -6.35 -14.55 -2.21
N PHE A 458 -5.06 -14.89 -2.18
CA PHE A 458 -4.01 -14.12 -1.50
C PHE A 458 -3.19 -13.24 -2.46
N TYR A 459 -3.72 -12.96 -3.67
CA TYR A 459 -3.01 -12.19 -4.71
C TYR A 459 -2.54 -10.78 -4.27
N LEU A 460 -3.22 -10.18 -3.28
CA LEU A 460 -2.87 -8.88 -2.69
C LEU A 460 -1.76 -8.94 -1.62
N ILE A 461 -1.22 -10.12 -1.31
CA ILE A 461 -0.13 -10.30 -0.33
C ILE A 461 1.14 -10.76 -1.07
N PRO A 462 1.92 -9.84 -1.67
CA PRO A 462 3.03 -10.19 -2.53
C PRO A 462 4.28 -10.61 -1.74
N LYS A 463 5.08 -11.47 -2.38
CA LYS A 463 6.48 -11.68 -2.01
C LYS A 463 7.33 -10.58 -2.65
N ASN A 464 8.09 -9.86 -1.83
CA ASN A 464 9.11 -8.93 -2.32
C ASN A 464 10.38 -9.70 -2.73
N LEU A 465 10.86 -9.44 -3.94
CA LEU A 465 12.10 -9.93 -4.53
C LEU A 465 12.90 -8.70 -5.01
N TRP A 466 13.81 -8.24 -4.14
CA TRP A 466 14.49 -6.94 -4.26
C TRP A 466 13.47 -5.79 -4.34
N THR A 467 13.48 -5.02 -5.44
CA THR A 467 12.62 -3.85 -5.69
C THR A 467 11.29 -4.21 -6.36
N LEU A 468 11.04 -5.50 -6.63
CA LEU A 468 9.83 -5.97 -7.30
C LEU A 468 8.97 -6.81 -6.36
N SER A 469 7.66 -6.65 -6.45
CA SER A 469 6.67 -7.36 -5.64
C SER A 469 5.83 -8.24 -6.56
N PHE A 470 5.83 -9.56 -6.29
CA PHE A 470 5.13 -10.56 -7.10
C PHE A 470 4.17 -11.35 -6.23
N SER A 471 2.97 -11.68 -6.73
CA SER A 471 2.02 -12.46 -5.94
C SER A 471 2.42 -13.94 -5.86
N MET A 472 2.05 -14.66 -4.79
CA MET A 472 2.34 -16.10 -4.74
C MET A 472 1.62 -16.90 -5.83
N VAL A 473 0.42 -16.46 -6.25
CA VAL A 473 -0.30 -17.08 -7.37
C VAL A 473 0.43 -16.87 -8.71
N GLU A 474 0.99 -15.68 -8.95
CA GLU A 474 1.85 -15.38 -10.10
C GLU A 474 3.12 -16.24 -10.09
N ILE A 475 3.87 -16.25 -8.98
CA ILE A 475 5.10 -17.03 -8.83
C ILE A 475 4.83 -18.52 -9.04
N CYS A 476 3.79 -19.07 -8.40
CA CYS A 476 3.44 -20.47 -8.56
C CYS A 476 2.96 -20.79 -9.99
N THR A 477 2.25 -19.88 -10.66
CA THR A 477 1.84 -20.06 -12.06
C THR A 477 3.05 -20.06 -13.00
N VAL A 478 3.97 -19.11 -12.86
CA VAL A 478 5.21 -19.05 -13.68
C VAL A 478 6.07 -20.30 -13.47
N LEU A 479 6.28 -20.73 -12.23
CA LEU A 479 7.02 -21.96 -11.93
C LEU A 479 6.32 -23.22 -12.48
N ALA A 480 4.98 -23.28 -12.42
CA ALA A 480 4.23 -24.40 -12.97
C ALA A 480 4.23 -24.43 -14.50
N VAL A 481 4.19 -23.26 -15.16
CA VAL A 481 4.39 -23.16 -16.62
C VAL A 481 5.78 -23.61 -17.01
N ALA A 482 6.83 -23.15 -16.32
CA ALA A 482 8.21 -23.59 -16.59
C ALA A 482 8.36 -25.11 -16.40
N ALA A 483 7.83 -25.66 -15.31
CA ALA A 483 7.79 -27.11 -15.04
C ALA A 483 7.04 -27.90 -16.11
N ALA A 484 5.85 -27.43 -16.54
CA ALA A 484 5.03 -28.09 -17.55
C ALA A 484 5.66 -28.01 -18.95
N VAL A 485 6.27 -26.87 -19.31
CA VAL A 485 7.04 -26.73 -20.55
C VAL A 485 8.18 -27.74 -20.54
N LEU A 486 9.04 -27.75 -19.52
CA LEU A 486 10.15 -28.71 -19.41
C LEU A 486 9.68 -30.17 -19.50
N ARG A 487 8.55 -30.52 -18.88
CA ARG A 487 8.04 -31.91 -18.83
C ARG A 487 7.33 -32.35 -20.12
N PHE A 488 6.65 -31.45 -20.82
CA PHE A 488 5.78 -31.79 -21.95
C PHE A 488 6.27 -31.28 -23.31
N PHE A 489 7.40 -30.57 -23.37
CA PHE A 489 8.02 -30.05 -24.60
C PHE A 489 8.04 -31.03 -25.79
N PRO A 490 8.44 -32.32 -25.63
CA PRO A 490 8.51 -33.24 -26.76
C PRO A 490 7.14 -33.60 -27.34
N LYS A 491 6.09 -33.59 -26.50
CA LYS A 491 4.70 -33.83 -26.90
C LYS A 491 4.06 -32.59 -27.52
N LEU A 492 4.40 -31.41 -27.03
CA LEU A 492 3.95 -30.13 -27.61
C LEU A 492 4.49 -29.95 -29.03
N ILE A 493 5.79 -30.21 -29.27
CA ILE A 493 6.40 -30.09 -30.60
C ILE A 493 5.86 -31.15 -31.57
N SER A 494 5.69 -32.40 -31.14
CA SER A 494 5.17 -33.46 -32.03
C SER A 494 3.69 -33.29 -32.40
N ALA A 495 2.92 -32.50 -31.64
CA ALA A 495 1.52 -32.17 -31.96
C ALA A 495 1.35 -30.99 -32.95
N PHE A 496 2.41 -30.20 -33.20
CA PHE A 496 2.30 -28.91 -33.91
C PHE A 496 1.59 -28.94 -35.28
N PRO A 497 1.80 -29.95 -36.16
CA PRO A 497 1.22 -29.95 -37.52
C PRO A 497 -0.31 -29.97 -37.58
N ASN A 498 -1.01 -30.49 -36.55
CA ASN A 498 -2.45 -30.78 -36.62
C ASN A 498 -3.35 -29.79 -35.84
N LEU A 499 -2.77 -28.70 -35.28
CA LEU A 499 -3.46 -27.82 -34.32
C LEU A 499 -4.84 -27.32 -34.77
N GLN A 500 -4.99 -26.88 -36.02
CA GLN A 500 -6.23 -26.29 -36.52
C GLN A 500 -7.44 -27.25 -36.53
N SER A 501 -7.21 -28.57 -36.47
CA SER A 501 -8.26 -29.59 -36.43
C SER A 501 -8.52 -30.17 -35.03
N LEU A 502 -7.72 -29.78 -34.02
CA LEU A 502 -7.70 -30.42 -32.71
C LEU A 502 -7.98 -29.48 -31.52
N ILE A 503 -8.07 -28.17 -31.74
CA ILE A 503 -8.39 -27.17 -30.71
C ILE A 503 -9.92 -27.07 -30.57
N PRO A 504 -10.53 -27.46 -29.43
CA PRO A 504 -11.95 -27.26 -29.19
C PRO A 504 -12.31 -25.77 -29.10
N ASN A 505 -13.57 -25.43 -29.42
CA ASN A 505 -14.05 -24.05 -29.50
C ASN A 505 -13.74 -23.19 -28.25
N LEU A 506 -13.69 -23.79 -27.06
CA LEU A 506 -13.32 -23.08 -25.82
C LEU A 506 -11.82 -22.73 -25.75
N ASP A 507 -10.93 -23.65 -26.14
CA ASP A 507 -9.49 -23.39 -26.20
C ASP A 507 -9.19 -22.33 -27.27
N PHE A 508 -9.90 -22.39 -28.41
CA PHE A 508 -9.83 -21.35 -29.44
C PHE A 508 -10.35 -20.00 -28.92
N ALA A 509 -11.47 -19.97 -28.19
CA ALA A 509 -11.99 -18.72 -27.60
C ALA A 509 -11.04 -18.11 -26.57
N VAL A 510 -10.37 -18.93 -25.75
CA VAL A 510 -9.34 -18.45 -24.81
C VAL A 510 -8.10 -17.93 -25.56
N LEU A 511 -7.61 -18.65 -26.57
CA LEU A 511 -6.51 -18.17 -27.42
C LEU A 511 -6.87 -16.85 -28.14
N ALA A 512 -8.07 -16.76 -28.70
CA ALA A 512 -8.57 -15.55 -29.35
C ALA A 512 -8.68 -14.38 -28.34
N PHE A 513 -9.16 -14.62 -27.13
CA PHE A 513 -9.23 -13.60 -26.07
C PHE A 513 -7.84 -13.09 -25.66
N ILE A 514 -6.84 -13.98 -25.54
CA ILE A 514 -5.44 -13.57 -25.30
C ILE A 514 -4.89 -12.76 -26.48
N LEU A 515 -5.11 -13.22 -27.72
CA LEU A 515 -4.59 -12.54 -28.91
C LEU A 515 -5.24 -11.17 -29.13
N ILE A 516 -6.55 -11.04 -28.89
CA ILE A 516 -7.27 -9.75 -28.94
C ILE A 516 -6.80 -8.84 -27.81
N SER A 517 -6.61 -9.36 -26.60
CA SER A 517 -6.10 -8.57 -25.47
C SER A 517 -4.66 -8.11 -25.71
N ALA A 518 -3.79 -8.98 -26.24
CA ALA A 518 -2.43 -8.63 -26.64
C ALA A 518 -2.41 -7.60 -27.80
N ALA A 519 -3.30 -7.74 -28.78
CA ALA A 519 -3.47 -6.75 -29.85
C ALA A 519 -3.91 -5.39 -29.29
N SER A 520 -4.76 -5.37 -28.25
CA SER A 520 -5.20 -4.14 -27.60
C SER A 520 -4.04 -3.35 -26.95
N ILE A 521 -2.95 -4.00 -26.53
CA ILE A 521 -1.75 -3.31 -25.98
C ILE A 521 -1.11 -2.35 -26.99
N PHE A 522 -1.16 -2.67 -28.29
CA PHE A 522 -0.62 -1.79 -29.34
C PHE A 522 -1.45 -0.52 -29.50
N ILE A 523 -2.77 -0.62 -29.27
CA ILE A 523 -3.76 0.47 -29.33
C ILE A 523 -3.83 1.23 -27.98
N ALA A 524 -3.48 0.58 -26.87
CA ALA A 524 -3.59 1.13 -25.53
C ALA A 524 -2.67 2.34 -25.32
N GLU A 525 -3.27 3.40 -24.79
CA GLU A 525 -2.64 4.70 -24.50
C GLU A 525 -1.52 4.58 -23.47
N ILE A 526 -1.80 3.96 -22.31
CA ILE A 526 -0.78 3.68 -21.27
C ILE A 526 -0.33 2.22 -21.35
N ARG A 527 0.59 1.95 -22.29
CA ARG A 527 1.12 0.60 -22.55
C ARG A 527 1.73 -0.09 -21.32
N GLY A 528 2.35 0.66 -20.40
CA GLY A 528 2.91 0.08 -19.17
C GLY A 528 1.87 -0.56 -18.26
N VAL A 529 0.71 0.10 -18.11
CA VAL A 529 -0.45 -0.43 -17.37
C VAL A 529 -1.10 -1.56 -18.18
N ALA A 530 -1.32 -1.35 -19.49
CA ALA A 530 -1.92 -2.38 -20.35
C ALA A 530 -1.12 -3.69 -20.38
N ILE A 531 0.22 -3.65 -20.33
CA ILE A 531 1.08 -4.83 -20.19
C ILE A 531 0.90 -5.51 -18.84
N ARG A 532 0.80 -4.75 -17.74
CA ARG A 532 0.56 -5.29 -16.39
C ARG A 532 -0.81 -5.96 -16.29
N GLU A 533 -1.86 -5.29 -16.72
CA GLU A 533 -3.23 -5.81 -16.65
C GLU A 533 -3.45 -6.96 -17.65
N PHE A 534 -2.85 -6.91 -18.85
CA PHE A 534 -2.80 -8.07 -19.73
C PHE A 534 -2.13 -9.27 -19.04
N ARG A 535 -1.01 -9.05 -18.34
CA ARG A 535 -0.31 -10.14 -17.65
C ARG A 535 -1.17 -10.73 -16.54
N VAL A 536 -1.68 -9.90 -15.62
CA VAL A 536 -2.33 -10.36 -14.38
C VAL A 536 -3.80 -10.76 -14.58
N ILE A 537 -4.57 -10.06 -15.44
CA ILE A 537 -6.00 -10.32 -15.64
C ILE A 537 -6.26 -11.32 -16.79
N VAL A 538 -5.41 -11.35 -17.82
CA VAL A 538 -5.64 -12.19 -19.01
C VAL A 538 -4.67 -13.36 -19.10
N LEU A 539 -3.36 -13.10 -19.12
CA LEU A 539 -2.35 -14.11 -19.42
C LEU A 539 -2.15 -15.10 -18.27
N GLU A 540 -1.99 -14.66 -17.03
CA GLU A 540 -1.79 -15.53 -15.87
C GLU A 540 -2.99 -16.47 -15.64
N PRO A 541 -4.26 -16.02 -15.64
CA PRO A 541 -5.42 -16.91 -15.58
C PRO A 541 -5.53 -17.85 -16.80
N ALA A 542 -5.16 -17.40 -17.99
CA ALA A 542 -5.17 -18.27 -19.18
C ALA A 542 -4.03 -19.31 -19.17
N LEU A 543 -2.87 -18.99 -18.61
CA LEU A 543 -1.80 -19.95 -18.37
C LEU A 543 -2.24 -21.03 -17.37
N PHE A 544 -2.92 -20.64 -16.28
CA PHE A 544 -3.53 -21.61 -15.36
C PHE A 544 -4.60 -22.47 -16.05
N TYR A 545 -5.44 -21.88 -16.92
CA TYR A 545 -6.37 -22.63 -17.78
C TYR A 545 -5.64 -23.66 -18.66
N PHE A 546 -4.59 -23.28 -19.39
CA PHE A 546 -3.86 -24.24 -20.23
C PHE A 546 -3.11 -25.30 -19.42
N LEU A 547 -2.61 -24.98 -18.22
CA LEU A 547 -2.06 -25.99 -17.31
C LEU A 547 -3.13 -27.04 -16.93
N LEU A 548 -4.36 -26.62 -16.61
CA LEU A 548 -5.50 -27.53 -16.35
C LEU A 548 -5.90 -28.38 -17.57
N ARG A 549 -5.58 -27.95 -18.79
CA ARG A 549 -5.87 -28.66 -20.04
C ARG A 549 -4.75 -29.61 -20.48
N ILE A 550 -3.48 -29.26 -20.21
CA ILE A 550 -2.29 -29.98 -20.67
C ILE A 550 -1.81 -31.01 -19.63
N VAL A 551 -1.95 -30.74 -18.34
CA VAL A 551 -1.54 -31.68 -17.28
C VAL A 551 -2.50 -32.88 -17.27
N PRO A 552 -2.01 -34.14 -17.35
CA PRO A 552 -2.86 -35.32 -17.29
C PRO A 552 -3.35 -35.55 -15.85
N LEU A 553 -4.52 -34.98 -15.53
CA LEU A 553 -5.17 -35.07 -14.22
C LEU A 553 -6.11 -36.27 -14.14
N ASP A 554 -6.00 -37.04 -13.06
CA ASP A 554 -6.99 -38.04 -12.70
C ASP A 554 -8.14 -37.41 -11.87
N ARG A 555 -9.18 -38.20 -11.56
CA ARG A 555 -10.31 -37.71 -10.74
C ARG A 555 -9.90 -37.30 -9.32
N LYS A 556 -8.85 -37.89 -8.75
CA LYS A 556 -8.36 -37.54 -7.41
C LYS A 556 -7.65 -36.18 -7.42
N SER A 557 -6.76 -35.97 -8.37
CA SER A 557 -6.03 -34.71 -8.57
C SER A 557 -6.96 -33.54 -8.89
N LEU A 558 -7.98 -33.76 -9.74
CA LEU A 558 -9.04 -32.77 -9.98
C LEU A 558 -9.74 -32.35 -8.67
N TRP A 559 -10.05 -33.31 -7.80
CA TRP A 559 -10.64 -33.01 -6.50
C TRP A 559 -9.68 -32.27 -5.56
N HIS A 560 -8.38 -32.62 -5.54
CA HIS A 560 -7.39 -31.89 -4.74
C HIS A 560 -7.31 -30.39 -5.12
N ILE A 561 -7.43 -30.06 -6.41
CA ILE A 561 -7.42 -28.67 -6.90
C ILE A 561 -8.67 -27.92 -6.40
N VAL A 562 -9.85 -28.54 -6.44
CA VAL A 562 -11.10 -27.95 -5.92
C VAL A 562 -11.07 -27.83 -4.39
N ASP A 563 -10.55 -28.84 -3.68
CA ASP A 563 -10.36 -28.81 -2.23
C ASP A 563 -9.43 -27.68 -1.81
N ALA A 564 -8.34 -27.46 -2.54
CA ALA A 564 -7.39 -26.38 -2.28
C ALA A 564 -7.98 -24.98 -2.51
N PHE A 565 -8.78 -24.80 -3.56
CA PHE A 565 -9.53 -23.56 -3.81
C PHE A 565 -10.54 -23.25 -2.70
N VAL A 566 -11.32 -24.25 -2.29
CA VAL A 566 -12.31 -24.11 -1.21
C VAL A 566 -11.64 -23.89 0.15
N LEU A 567 -10.48 -24.51 0.41
CA LEU A 567 -9.69 -24.29 1.61
C LEU A 567 -9.14 -22.85 1.67
N GLY A 568 -8.60 -22.34 0.56
CA GLY A 568 -8.17 -20.94 0.47
C GLY A 568 -9.32 -19.98 0.78
N ALA A 569 -10.50 -20.21 0.19
CA ALA A 569 -11.69 -19.42 0.48
C ALA A 569 -12.19 -19.53 1.93
N PHE A 570 -12.13 -20.71 2.53
CA PHE A 570 -12.47 -20.89 3.95
C PHE A 570 -11.51 -20.13 4.88
N ILE A 571 -10.21 -20.09 4.59
CA ILE A 571 -9.24 -19.27 5.33
C ILE A 571 -9.54 -17.77 5.17
N VAL A 572 -9.88 -17.30 3.97
CA VAL A 572 -10.32 -15.90 3.76
C VAL A 572 -11.57 -15.56 4.57
N ALA A 573 -12.54 -16.48 4.65
CA ALA A 573 -13.71 -16.28 5.49
C ALA A 573 -13.34 -16.20 6.98
N LEU A 574 -12.50 -17.12 7.49
CA LEU A 574 -12.03 -17.11 8.88
C LEU A 574 -11.27 -15.83 9.25
N VAL A 575 -10.34 -15.37 8.40
CA VAL A 575 -9.62 -14.09 8.62
C VAL A 575 -10.61 -12.93 8.68
N GLY A 576 -11.63 -12.94 7.81
CA GLY A 576 -12.69 -11.94 7.80
C GLY A 576 -13.54 -11.93 9.09
N PHE A 577 -13.85 -13.10 9.66
CA PHE A 577 -14.53 -13.18 10.95
C PHE A 577 -13.66 -12.72 12.12
N VAL A 578 -12.35 -12.97 12.09
CA VAL A 578 -11.42 -12.42 13.08
C VAL A 578 -11.43 -10.89 12.99
N ASP A 579 -11.21 -10.33 11.79
CA ASP A 579 -11.28 -8.88 11.53
C ASP A 579 -12.60 -8.25 12.01
N TYR A 580 -13.72 -8.93 11.74
CA TYR A 580 -15.06 -8.48 12.16
C TYR A 580 -15.26 -8.53 13.68
N ALA A 581 -14.65 -9.49 14.38
CA ALA A 581 -14.71 -9.63 15.83
C ALA A 581 -13.75 -8.70 16.59
N THR A 582 -12.59 -8.37 15.99
CA THR A 582 -11.60 -7.44 16.57
C THR A 582 -11.83 -5.98 16.19
N GLY A 583 -12.76 -5.70 15.27
CA GLY A 583 -13.01 -4.35 14.76
C GLY A 583 -11.95 -3.84 13.77
N THR A 584 -10.99 -4.69 13.37
CA THR A 584 -9.84 -4.33 12.54
C THR A 584 -10.12 -4.55 11.07
N ARG A 585 -9.64 -3.65 10.19
CA ARG A 585 -9.79 -3.77 8.72
C ARG A 585 -11.26 -3.93 8.30
N LEU A 586 -12.11 -3.07 8.84
CA LEU A 586 -13.53 -2.96 8.48
C LEU A 586 -13.80 -1.58 7.84
N ILE A 587 -14.79 -1.52 6.95
CA ILE A 587 -15.20 -0.27 6.30
C ILE A 587 -16.66 0.02 6.64
N THR A 588 -16.95 1.22 7.16
CA THR A 588 -18.32 1.72 7.36
C THR A 588 -19.01 1.97 6.03
N ALA A 589 -20.23 1.45 5.89
CA ALA A 589 -21.12 1.73 4.77
C ALA A 589 -21.82 3.09 4.92
N GLU A 590 -22.43 3.55 3.83
CA GLU A 590 -23.57 4.47 3.90
C GLU A 590 -24.62 3.89 4.86
N GLY A 591 -25.00 4.65 5.90
CA GLY A 591 -25.86 4.17 6.99
C GLY A 591 -25.14 3.51 8.17
N GLY A 592 -23.81 3.53 8.23
CA GLY A 592 -23.03 3.15 9.42
C GLY A 592 -22.82 1.64 9.65
N LEU A 593 -23.28 0.78 8.74
CA LEU A 593 -23.08 -0.66 8.85
C LEU A 593 -21.61 -1.06 8.57
N MET A 594 -21.03 -1.89 9.44
CA MET A 594 -19.64 -2.38 9.28
C MET A 594 -19.57 -3.46 8.19
N ARG A 595 -18.64 -3.32 7.23
CA ARG A 595 -18.44 -4.25 6.12
C ARG A 595 -17.14 -5.02 6.25
N MET A 596 -17.22 -6.35 6.14
CA MET A 596 -16.08 -7.27 6.10
C MET A 596 -15.37 -7.19 4.74
N MET A 597 -14.04 -7.11 4.75
CA MET A 597 -13.19 -7.18 3.55
C MET A 597 -12.13 -8.31 3.59
N SER A 598 -11.67 -8.70 4.78
CA SER A 598 -10.63 -9.73 4.96
C SER A 598 -9.35 -9.39 4.17
N VAL A 599 -8.62 -10.38 3.65
CA VAL A 599 -7.44 -10.20 2.79
C VAL A 599 -7.75 -9.58 1.42
N THR A 600 -9.03 -9.37 1.08
CA THR A 600 -9.42 -8.76 -0.20
C THR A 600 -9.55 -7.25 -0.03
N GLY A 601 -8.97 -6.46 -0.93
CA GLY A 601 -8.89 -4.99 -0.80
C GLY A 601 -10.22 -4.23 -0.85
N SER A 602 -11.36 -4.90 -1.00
CA SER A 602 -12.67 -4.29 -0.79
C SER A 602 -13.75 -5.33 -0.41
N PRO A 603 -14.79 -4.95 0.36
CA PRO A 603 -15.93 -5.83 0.63
C PRO A 603 -16.67 -6.29 -0.64
N ASN A 604 -16.60 -5.52 -1.72
CA ASN A 604 -17.17 -5.90 -3.02
C ASN A 604 -16.42 -7.09 -3.62
N ASN A 605 -15.09 -7.10 -3.53
CA ASN A 605 -14.24 -8.20 -3.99
C ASN A 605 -14.45 -9.45 -3.12
N LEU A 606 -14.58 -9.31 -1.80
CA LEU A 606 -14.91 -10.42 -0.91
C LEU A 606 -16.21 -11.11 -1.34
N GLY A 607 -17.29 -10.35 -1.53
CA GLY A 607 -18.59 -10.88 -1.95
C GLY A 607 -18.54 -11.52 -3.34
N LEU A 608 -17.82 -10.91 -4.30
CA LEU A 608 -17.64 -11.48 -5.65
C LEU A 608 -16.79 -12.76 -5.66
N PHE A 609 -15.84 -12.91 -4.74
CA PHE A 609 -15.05 -14.13 -4.58
C PHE A 609 -15.87 -15.23 -3.90
N MET A 610 -16.48 -14.95 -2.74
CA MET A 610 -17.32 -15.92 -2.03
C MET A 610 -18.51 -16.38 -2.89
N GLY A 611 -19.09 -15.50 -3.70
CA GLY A 611 -20.15 -15.84 -4.65
C GLY A 611 -19.74 -16.81 -5.77
N ARG A 612 -18.44 -16.98 -6.05
CA ARG A 612 -17.92 -18.02 -6.96
C ARG A 612 -17.68 -19.36 -6.26
N VAL A 613 -17.48 -19.34 -4.94
CA VAL A 613 -17.19 -20.52 -4.11
C VAL A 613 -18.48 -21.16 -3.58
N LEU A 614 -19.46 -20.35 -3.17
CA LEU A 614 -20.76 -20.79 -2.64
C LEU A 614 -21.49 -21.85 -3.49
N PRO A 615 -21.52 -21.78 -4.83
CA PRO A 615 -22.21 -22.79 -5.65
C PRO A 615 -21.52 -24.16 -5.60
N ILE A 616 -20.17 -24.16 -5.64
CA ILE A 616 -19.34 -25.37 -5.51
C ILE A 616 -19.61 -26.02 -4.15
N VAL A 617 -19.58 -25.20 -3.09
CA VAL A 617 -19.77 -25.67 -1.72
C VAL A 617 -21.17 -26.21 -1.47
N THR A 618 -22.19 -25.50 -1.95
CA THR A 618 -23.60 -25.92 -1.85
C THR A 618 -23.86 -27.21 -2.64
N ALA A 619 -23.38 -27.30 -3.88
CA ALA A 619 -23.57 -28.49 -4.72
C ALA A 619 -22.95 -29.73 -4.06
N ILE A 620 -21.77 -29.61 -3.45
CA ILE A 620 -21.09 -30.74 -2.81
C ILE A 620 -21.72 -31.08 -1.45
N ALA A 621 -22.17 -30.09 -0.67
CA ALA A 621 -22.90 -30.31 0.58
C ALA A 621 -24.26 -31.01 0.36
N LEU A 622 -24.98 -30.69 -0.72
CA LEU A 622 -26.27 -31.31 -1.05
C LEU A 622 -26.14 -32.63 -1.83
N MET A 623 -25.27 -32.69 -2.85
CA MET A 623 -25.30 -33.73 -3.89
C MET A 623 -24.20 -34.79 -3.75
N SER A 624 -23.17 -34.58 -2.91
CA SER A 624 -22.06 -35.53 -2.78
C SER A 624 -22.50 -36.86 -2.17
N ARG A 625 -22.25 -37.96 -2.89
CA ARG A 625 -22.43 -39.33 -2.38
C ARG A 625 -21.33 -39.74 -1.38
N TYR A 626 -20.19 -39.06 -1.37
CA TYR A 626 -19.07 -39.36 -0.48
C TYR A 626 -19.19 -38.57 0.83
N ARG A 627 -19.63 -39.27 1.90
CA ARG A 627 -20.00 -38.67 3.20
C ARG A 627 -18.94 -37.72 3.80
N PRO A 628 -17.62 -38.05 3.85
CA PRO A 628 -16.63 -37.16 4.47
C PRO A 628 -16.51 -35.82 3.76
N ARG A 629 -16.42 -35.82 2.42
CA ARG A 629 -16.40 -34.60 1.59
C ARG A 629 -17.70 -33.80 1.73
N ARG A 630 -18.85 -34.48 1.80
CA ARG A 630 -20.15 -33.82 2.04
C ARG A 630 -20.17 -33.09 3.39
N LEU A 631 -19.67 -33.73 4.45
CA LEU A 631 -19.61 -33.14 5.78
C LEU A 631 -18.64 -31.95 5.85
N LEU A 632 -17.43 -32.08 5.32
CA LEU A 632 -16.44 -31.00 5.29
C LEU A 632 -16.98 -29.75 4.57
N TYR A 633 -17.64 -29.93 3.43
CA TYR A 633 -18.20 -28.83 2.65
C TYR A 633 -19.46 -28.23 3.31
N ALA A 634 -20.27 -29.04 4.02
CA ALA A 634 -21.36 -28.52 4.85
C ALA A 634 -20.85 -27.69 6.05
N LEU A 635 -19.66 -28.01 6.58
CA LEU A 635 -19.03 -27.25 7.67
C LEU A 635 -18.38 -25.93 7.19
N THR A 636 -17.85 -25.85 5.98
CA THR A 636 -17.31 -24.59 5.44
C THR A 636 -18.40 -23.64 4.91
N PHE A 637 -19.54 -24.18 4.45
CA PHE A 637 -20.68 -23.41 3.94
C PHE A 637 -21.09 -22.19 4.80
N PRO A 638 -21.38 -22.30 6.11
CA PRO A 638 -21.86 -21.15 6.91
C PRO A 638 -20.82 -20.02 7.00
N PHE A 639 -19.53 -20.34 7.01
CA PHE A 639 -18.47 -19.32 7.04
C PHE A 639 -18.39 -18.57 5.71
N ILE A 640 -18.42 -19.28 4.59
CA ILE A 640 -18.35 -18.70 3.24
C ILE A 640 -19.63 -17.88 2.95
N LEU A 641 -20.79 -18.34 3.41
CA LEU A 641 -22.05 -17.59 3.33
C LEU A 641 -22.03 -16.35 4.22
N GLY A 642 -21.62 -16.47 5.48
CA GLY A 642 -21.55 -15.34 6.41
C GLY A 642 -20.55 -14.27 5.96
N ALA A 643 -19.40 -14.66 5.42
CA ALA A 643 -18.45 -13.72 4.81
C ALA A 643 -19.01 -13.02 3.56
N ALA A 644 -19.83 -13.70 2.75
CA ALA A 644 -20.54 -13.07 1.64
C ALA A 644 -21.60 -12.06 2.11
N VAL A 645 -22.36 -12.39 3.17
CA VAL A 645 -23.39 -11.51 3.76
C VAL A 645 -22.77 -10.28 4.42
N LEU A 646 -21.78 -10.47 5.31
CA LEU A 646 -21.10 -9.39 6.03
C LEU A 646 -20.22 -8.50 5.12
N SER A 647 -20.00 -8.91 3.87
CA SER A 647 -19.42 -8.06 2.82
C SER A 647 -20.38 -6.94 2.37
N PHE A 648 -21.70 -7.10 2.56
CA PHE A 648 -22.76 -6.22 2.05
C PHE A 648 -22.63 -5.87 0.55
N SER A 649 -21.99 -6.74 -0.24
CA SER A 649 -21.83 -6.53 -1.69
C SER A 649 -23.15 -6.74 -2.41
N LYS A 650 -23.88 -5.65 -2.69
CA LYS A 650 -25.20 -5.66 -3.37
C LYS A 650 -25.21 -6.55 -4.63
N GLY A 651 -24.20 -6.45 -5.49
CA GLY A 651 -24.10 -7.28 -6.71
C GLY A 651 -23.90 -8.78 -6.43
N ALA A 652 -23.21 -9.14 -5.36
CA ALA A 652 -23.09 -10.54 -4.94
C ALA A 652 -24.38 -11.05 -4.28
N LEU A 653 -25.01 -10.26 -3.40
CA LEU A 653 -26.13 -10.71 -2.58
C LEU A 653 -27.49 -10.67 -3.29
N ILE A 654 -27.71 -9.73 -4.20
CA ILE A 654 -29.00 -9.60 -4.93
C ILE A 654 -29.01 -10.47 -6.20
N LEU A 655 -27.87 -10.60 -6.89
CA LEU A 655 -27.77 -11.28 -8.19
C LEU A 655 -26.87 -12.52 -8.15
N GLY A 656 -25.58 -12.34 -7.83
CA GLY A 656 -24.57 -13.39 -8.01
C GLY A 656 -24.85 -14.69 -7.22
N VAL A 657 -25.09 -14.56 -5.92
CA VAL A 657 -25.36 -15.69 -5.01
C VAL A 657 -26.76 -16.28 -5.26
N PRO A 658 -27.87 -15.51 -5.31
CA PRO A 658 -29.19 -16.09 -5.58
C PRO A 658 -29.26 -16.83 -6.91
N LEU A 659 -28.74 -16.27 -8.01
CA LEU A 659 -28.78 -16.91 -9.32
C LEU A 659 -27.94 -18.20 -9.38
N SER A 660 -26.75 -18.18 -8.80
CA SER A 660 -25.85 -19.35 -8.84
C SER A 660 -26.30 -20.47 -7.88
N LEU A 661 -26.87 -20.13 -6.73
CA LEU A 661 -27.56 -21.11 -5.87
C LEU A 661 -28.84 -21.65 -6.53
N ALA A 662 -29.62 -20.80 -7.22
CA ALA A 662 -30.79 -21.24 -7.98
C ALA A 662 -30.43 -22.29 -9.05
N VAL A 663 -29.33 -22.10 -9.78
CA VAL A 663 -28.82 -23.11 -10.72
C VAL A 663 -28.50 -24.43 -10.02
N VAL A 664 -27.79 -24.41 -8.89
CA VAL A 664 -27.49 -25.64 -8.10
C VAL A 664 -28.78 -26.33 -7.63
N ILE A 665 -29.76 -25.56 -7.14
CA ILE A 665 -31.04 -26.07 -6.64
C ILE A 665 -31.90 -26.63 -7.78
N LEU A 666 -31.86 -26.04 -8.99
CA LEU A 666 -32.49 -26.59 -10.20
C LEU A 666 -31.87 -27.93 -10.62
N PHE A 667 -30.53 -28.03 -10.64
CA PHE A 667 -29.84 -29.28 -10.95
C PHE A 667 -30.05 -30.38 -9.90
N TRP A 668 -30.36 -30.02 -8.65
CA TRP A 668 -30.65 -30.97 -7.58
C TRP A 668 -32.13 -31.39 -7.51
N GLY A 669 -33.07 -30.44 -7.57
CA GLY A 669 -34.52 -30.68 -7.39
C GLY A 669 -35.34 -30.79 -8.69
N GLY A 670 -34.73 -30.56 -9.85
CA GLY A 670 -35.38 -30.66 -11.16
C GLY A 670 -36.62 -29.77 -11.30
N ARG A 671 -37.66 -30.24 -11.99
CA ARG A 671 -38.91 -29.47 -12.20
C ARG A 671 -39.61 -29.02 -10.91
N ARG A 672 -39.37 -29.66 -9.76
CA ARG A 672 -39.96 -29.27 -8.46
C ARG A 672 -39.26 -28.04 -7.86
N ALA A 673 -37.97 -27.86 -8.12
CA ALA A 673 -37.21 -26.68 -7.67
C ALA A 673 -37.70 -25.37 -8.31
N VAL A 674 -38.19 -25.42 -9.55
CA VAL A 674 -38.71 -24.25 -10.29
C VAL A 674 -39.79 -23.51 -9.51
N ILE A 675 -40.70 -24.24 -8.86
CA ILE A 675 -41.82 -23.66 -8.09
C ILE A 675 -41.30 -22.92 -6.84
N GLY A 676 -40.38 -23.54 -6.10
CA GLY A 676 -39.77 -22.92 -4.93
C GLY A 676 -38.96 -21.66 -5.27
N LEU A 677 -38.21 -21.70 -6.38
CA LEU A 677 -37.40 -20.57 -6.84
C LEU A 677 -38.26 -19.43 -7.42
N ALA A 678 -39.40 -19.72 -8.04
CA ALA A 678 -40.37 -18.69 -8.45
C ALA A 678 -40.95 -17.94 -7.24
N GLY A 679 -41.30 -18.65 -6.16
CA GLY A 679 -41.76 -18.02 -4.92
C GLY A 679 -40.66 -17.18 -4.22
N LEU A 680 -39.42 -17.67 -4.22
CA LEU A 680 -38.28 -16.97 -3.63
C LEU A 680 -37.91 -15.71 -4.45
N GLY A 681 -37.96 -15.79 -5.78
CA GLY A 681 -37.81 -14.64 -6.68
C GLY A 681 -38.89 -13.58 -6.48
N ALA A 682 -40.15 -13.98 -6.29
CA ALA A 682 -41.24 -13.05 -5.99
C ALA A 682 -41.02 -12.31 -4.65
N ALA A 683 -40.51 -12.97 -3.62
CA ALA A 683 -40.17 -12.34 -2.34
C ALA A 683 -39.04 -11.30 -2.46
N VAL A 684 -38.04 -11.56 -3.32
CA VAL A 684 -36.90 -10.64 -3.56
C VAL A 684 -37.27 -9.43 -4.45
N VAL A 685 -38.43 -9.44 -5.10
CA VAL A 685 -38.96 -8.28 -5.86
C VAL A 685 -39.85 -7.38 -4.98
N VAL A 686 -40.18 -7.82 -3.77
CA VAL A 686 -41.09 -7.13 -2.82
C VAL A 686 -40.33 -6.51 -1.64
N ALA A 687 -39.00 -6.68 -1.56
CA ALA A 687 -38.12 -6.23 -0.48
C ALA A 687 -36.92 -5.42 -1.02
#